data_AF-A0A2W7G8A0-F1
#
_entry.id   AF-A0A2W7G8A0-F1
#
_cell.length_a   1.000
_cell.length_b   1.000
_cell.length_c   1.000
_cell.angle_alpha   90.00
_cell.angle_beta   90.00
_cell.angle_gamma   90.00
#
_symmetry.space_group_name_H-M   'P 1'
#
loop_
_entity.id
_entity.type
_entity.pdbx_description
1 polymer ?
#
loop_
_entity_poly.entity_id
_entity_poly.type
_entity_poly.pdbx_seq_one_letter_code
_entity_poly.pdbx_strand_id
1 'polypeptide(L)'
;MKENKFKSFILVNSMSLLSFFPIFLVSCKTQENNQTNKNPNSNIRPLVPLEPTFPSNHINPKDKNEKNNNEFFLVNYFVDDKLLKTSNIKANTTLKPELIQRENYIFEGYYLDKEFKNKLKKDLIVKQNLNIYLKYFKYSSYPVHSLIDTIALRTKSLKLLNNDEISYVEIKDFFKLVEELTLLNEKNENIKFNEEKYDLTKNLNYETNNKELIVTLSCKYQKKDTNNKDFEIKSWIKFDSAINKISISNYLFFKLINPYEYESYLDFKYQDFKNEIVIDLNKYNLKMLRIDNQIFIPFNLLNQIILAEYENAFYFNEDEIFLLSYLDVHKGREEFKEIKHKILKNQLDKEEIPSKLKEFQYNYLYFLLDNFYGIKFKNNNHFLKLLSNYKNKLLGSNDEHYQALHHLINDLDDIHTKVLMQGLYEKEANYNNYSRAINIKNLKKIAKERTKRFYEIDDKLHNLEIKLGFEGISILDSKDKKTRMINFNIITRETIETYLKKDLKEAKEQGIKNIVLNLALNQGGSVQATWELFGFMTDQYFKYYEYNPLAKEKILTEIKSSIGKYDDFKYYILVSPITYSASNMLAAVAKENKLAKIIGYQSAGGASIVRFSILPTGNIIRLSSNNVLTNQNFESYELGVIPDIDFTKEENGVFEKLFDIEYISTLINKNN
;
A
#
# COMPACT_ATOMS: atom_id res chain seq x y z
N MET A 1 28.75 1.53 -20.82
CA MET A 1 28.71 2.98 -20.51
C MET A 1 27.30 3.43 -20.07
N LYS A 2 26.67 2.78 -19.06
CA LYS A 2 25.35 3.22 -18.53
C LYS A 2 25.34 3.48 -17.00
N GLU A 3 26.51 3.58 -16.34
CA GLU A 3 26.59 3.73 -14.87
C GLU A 3 27.36 4.96 -14.33
N ASN A 4 27.95 5.81 -15.18
CA ASN A 4 28.94 6.82 -14.74
C ASN A 4 28.59 8.30 -14.99
N LYS A 5 27.31 8.68 -15.19
CA LYS A 5 26.92 10.09 -15.41
C LYS A 5 25.77 10.66 -14.56
N PHE A 6 25.24 9.90 -13.60
CA PHE A 6 24.24 10.42 -12.63
C PHE A 6 24.87 11.16 -11.42
N LYS A 7 26.11 11.64 -11.53
CA LYS A 7 26.93 12.08 -10.37
C LYS A 7 27.01 13.59 -10.13
N SER A 8 26.26 14.40 -10.87
CA SER A 8 26.33 15.86 -10.79
C SER A 8 24.95 16.52 -10.84
N PHE A 9 24.16 16.39 -9.77
CA PHE A 9 23.07 17.31 -9.37
C PHE A 9 22.48 16.85 -8.01
N ILE A 10 23.28 16.86 -6.94
CA ILE A 10 22.77 16.77 -5.55
C ILE A 10 23.60 17.70 -4.67
N LEU A 11 23.07 18.88 -4.38
CA LEU A 11 23.55 19.78 -3.33
C LEU A 11 22.44 20.77 -2.99
N VAL A 12 21.75 20.55 -1.86
CA VAL A 12 21.27 21.53 -0.87
C VAL A 12 20.43 20.79 0.18
N ASN A 13 20.70 21.06 1.46
CA ASN A 13 19.93 20.55 2.59
C ASN A 13 18.81 21.52 2.96
N SER A 14 17.61 21.00 3.25
CA SER A 14 16.74 21.54 4.30
C SER A 14 15.73 20.50 4.77
N MET A 15 15.32 20.61 6.04
CA MET A 15 14.42 19.65 6.70
C MET A 15 12.94 19.99 6.45
N SER A 16 12.12 18.97 6.69
CA SER A 16 10.74 19.01 7.21
C SER A 16 9.57 18.75 6.26
N LEU A 17 8.70 17.88 6.80
CA LEU A 17 7.29 17.60 6.49
C LEU A 17 6.99 16.72 5.27
N LEU A 18 6.25 15.66 5.59
CA LEU A 18 5.60 14.71 4.69
C LEU A 18 4.55 15.43 3.83
N SER A 19 4.24 14.85 2.68
CA SER A 19 3.31 15.39 1.69
C SER A 19 2.35 14.31 1.21
N PHE A 20 1.10 14.70 0.92
CA PHE A 20 0.20 13.86 0.14
C PHE A 20 0.73 13.83 -1.30
N PHE A 21 1.30 12.68 -1.69
CA PHE A 21 2.06 12.44 -2.93
C PHE A 21 3.52 12.91 -2.90
N PRO A 22 4.42 12.24 -3.65
CA PRO A 22 5.76 11.97 -3.14
C PRO A 22 6.71 13.17 -3.27
N ILE A 23 7.50 13.39 -2.22
CA ILE A 23 8.68 14.27 -2.25
C ILE A 23 9.91 13.45 -1.83
N PHE A 24 10.89 13.41 -2.73
CA PHE A 24 12.23 12.89 -2.49
C PHE A 24 13.12 14.02 -1.97
N LEU A 25 13.97 13.75 -0.98
CA LEU A 25 15.32 14.31 -0.86
C LEU A 25 16.20 13.35 -0.03
N VAL A 26 17.50 13.28 -0.34
CA VAL A 26 18.49 12.34 0.23
C VAL A 26 19.50 13.11 1.09
N SER A 27 19.94 12.54 2.22
CA SER A 27 20.93 13.15 3.12
C SER A 27 22.09 12.21 3.45
N CYS A 28 23.31 12.76 3.56
CA CYS A 28 24.54 12.04 3.85
C CYS A 28 24.90 12.04 5.35
N LYS A 29 25.44 10.90 5.83
CA LYS A 29 25.92 10.70 7.21
C LYS A 29 27.37 11.18 7.39
N THR A 30 27.73 11.53 8.63
CA THR A 30 29.12 11.62 9.13
C THR A 30 29.45 10.45 10.06
N GLN A 31 30.74 10.14 10.21
CA GLN A 31 31.31 9.06 11.02
C GLN A 31 31.23 9.44 12.53
N GLU A 32 31.13 8.55 13.52
CA GLU A 32 32.16 7.65 14.10
C GLU A 32 31.55 6.98 15.37
N ASN A 33 32.04 5.92 16.03
CA ASN A 33 33.16 4.97 15.83
C ASN A 33 32.80 3.63 16.55
N ASN A 34 33.75 2.68 16.71
CA ASN A 34 33.59 1.42 17.45
C ASN A 34 34.71 1.20 18.48
N GLN A 35 34.40 0.72 19.69
CA GLN A 35 35.34 -0.05 20.52
C GLN A 35 34.67 -1.22 21.23
N THR A 36 35.32 -2.39 21.13
CA THR A 36 34.94 -3.67 21.73
C THR A 36 35.86 -4.01 22.90
N ASN A 37 35.40 -4.84 23.87
CA ASN A 37 36.14 -6.07 24.26
C ASN A 37 35.54 -6.94 25.41
N LYS A 38 35.77 -8.26 25.27
CA LYS A 38 36.06 -9.30 26.31
C LYS A 38 34.96 -9.91 27.23
N ASN A 39 34.35 -10.98 26.71
CA ASN A 39 34.36 -12.39 27.19
C ASN A 39 35.40 -12.83 28.28
N PRO A 40 35.34 -14.07 28.86
CA PRO A 40 34.21 -15.00 29.14
C PRO A 40 34.35 -15.89 30.44
N ASN A 41 33.50 -16.94 30.59
CA ASN A 41 33.74 -18.25 31.27
C ASN A 41 33.75 -18.34 32.83
N SER A 42 33.39 -19.45 33.51
CA SER A 42 32.80 -20.76 33.11
C SER A 42 32.42 -21.66 34.33
N ASN A 43 31.39 -22.52 34.18
CA ASN A 43 31.14 -23.83 34.87
C ASN A 43 31.05 -23.85 36.43
N ILE A 44 30.44 -24.79 37.18
CA ILE A 44 30.45 -26.28 37.17
C ILE A 44 29.17 -26.84 37.90
N ARG A 45 28.73 -28.09 37.59
CA ARG A 45 27.75 -28.97 38.33
C ARG A 45 28.49 -30.24 38.85
N PRO A 46 27.89 -31.32 39.46
CA PRO A 46 26.54 -31.59 40.04
C PRO A 46 26.61 -32.30 41.45
N LEU A 47 25.50 -32.83 42.02
CA LEU A 47 25.28 -34.28 42.32
C LEU A 47 23.96 -34.62 43.10
N VAL A 48 23.63 -35.92 43.18
CA VAL A 48 22.32 -36.64 43.30
C VAL A 48 22.60 -38.09 43.81
N PRO A 49 21.71 -38.93 44.43
CA PRO A 49 20.22 -38.94 44.59
C PRO A 49 19.70 -39.19 46.06
N LEU A 50 18.40 -39.52 46.26
CA LEU A 50 17.92 -40.83 46.83
C LEU A 50 16.37 -40.94 46.98
N GLU A 51 15.81 -42.04 46.46
CA GLU A 51 14.52 -42.70 46.81
C GLU A 51 14.79 -43.85 47.83
N PRO A 52 13.85 -44.74 48.31
CA PRO A 52 12.42 -44.98 47.96
C PRO A 52 11.46 -45.22 49.16
N THR A 53 10.18 -45.57 48.91
CA THR A 53 9.55 -46.88 49.32
C THR A 53 8.00 -46.89 49.19
N PHE A 54 7.45 -48.04 48.82
CA PHE A 54 6.03 -48.43 48.93
C PHE A 54 5.89 -49.58 49.96
N PRO A 55 4.70 -49.75 50.56
CA PRO A 55 4.18 -51.10 50.80
C PRO A 55 2.71 -51.28 50.34
N SER A 56 2.20 -52.51 50.52
CA SER A 56 1.20 -53.15 49.66
C SER A 56 -0.12 -53.55 50.34
N ASN A 57 -1.14 -53.79 49.49
CA ASN A 57 -2.28 -54.71 49.59
C ASN A 57 -2.70 -55.29 50.96
N HIS A 58 -4.02 -55.29 51.21
CA HIS A 58 -4.77 -56.53 51.48
C HIS A 58 -6.28 -56.40 51.17
N ILE A 59 -6.96 -57.55 51.06
CA ILE A 59 -8.31 -57.75 50.51
C ILE A 59 -9.21 -58.34 51.63
N ASN A 60 -10.51 -57.99 51.70
CA ASN A 60 -11.71 -58.88 51.48
C ASN A 60 -13.02 -58.28 52.09
N PRO A 61 -14.25 -58.88 52.03
CA PRO A 61 -15.37 -58.20 51.36
C PRO A 61 -16.73 -58.16 52.14
N LYS A 62 -17.79 -57.67 51.45
CA LYS A 62 -19.22 -57.55 51.86
C LYS A 62 -19.46 -56.35 52.80
N ASP A 63 -20.39 -55.44 52.50
CA ASP A 63 -21.82 -55.74 52.57
C ASP A 63 -22.73 -54.99 51.56
N LYS A 64 -24.04 -55.30 51.61
CA LYS A 64 -25.08 -54.88 50.65
C LYS A 64 -25.79 -53.55 50.98
N ASN A 65 -26.46 -53.03 49.95
CA ASN A 65 -27.62 -52.10 49.98
C ASN A 65 -27.38 -50.64 50.41
N GLU A 66 -27.08 -49.79 49.43
CA GLU A 66 -28.04 -48.78 48.91
C GLU A 66 -27.39 -48.06 47.72
N LYS A 67 -28.04 -48.03 46.56
CA LYS A 67 -27.61 -47.17 45.44
C LYS A 67 -28.79 -46.50 44.76
N ASN A 68 -29.00 -45.24 45.14
CA ASN A 68 -29.13 -44.20 44.13
C ASN A 68 -28.10 -44.49 43.02
N ASN A 69 -28.56 -44.75 41.79
CA ASN A 69 -27.65 -44.79 40.65
C ASN A 69 -27.16 -43.36 40.38
N ASN A 70 -26.12 -42.97 41.12
CA ASN A 70 -25.13 -42.02 40.63
C ASN A 70 -24.41 -42.70 39.46
N GLU A 71 -25.11 -42.80 38.33
CA GLU A 71 -24.51 -43.15 37.06
C GLU A 71 -23.55 -42.01 36.70
N PHE A 72 -22.32 -42.36 36.35
CA PHE A 72 -21.28 -41.42 35.94
C PHE A 72 -20.85 -41.76 34.53
N PHE A 73 -20.69 -40.73 33.71
CA PHE A 73 -20.10 -40.85 32.39
C PHE A 73 -18.67 -40.31 32.39
N LEU A 74 -17.82 -40.96 31.61
CA LEU A 74 -16.44 -40.55 31.36
C LEU A 74 -16.46 -39.39 30.37
N VAL A 75 -15.88 -38.26 30.79
CA VAL A 75 -15.62 -37.11 29.94
C VAL A 75 -14.12 -36.96 29.77
N ASN A 76 -13.64 -37.31 28.58
CA ASN A 76 -12.23 -37.26 28.19
C ASN A 76 -11.93 -35.91 27.54
N TYR A 77 -10.86 -35.26 27.97
CA TYR A 77 -10.39 -33.98 27.45
C TYR A 77 -9.10 -34.20 26.64
N PHE A 78 -9.12 -33.77 25.38
CA PHE A 78 -8.02 -33.92 24.43
C PHE A 78 -7.45 -32.56 24.03
N VAL A 79 -6.12 -32.49 23.93
CA VAL A 79 -5.36 -31.33 23.43
C VAL A 79 -4.31 -31.86 22.46
N ASP A 80 -4.22 -31.28 21.27
CA ASP A 80 -3.25 -31.69 20.23
C ASP A 80 -3.28 -33.22 19.98
N ASP A 81 -4.51 -33.77 19.87
CA ASP A 81 -4.88 -35.20 19.80
C ASP A 81 -4.40 -36.12 20.95
N LYS A 82 -3.84 -35.56 22.03
CA LYS A 82 -3.41 -36.29 23.23
C LYS A 82 -4.46 -36.20 24.33
N LEU A 83 -4.77 -37.33 24.96
CA LEU A 83 -5.61 -37.37 26.15
C LEU A 83 -4.89 -36.62 27.29
N LEU A 84 -5.51 -35.55 27.78
CA LEU A 84 -4.96 -34.71 28.84
C LEU A 84 -5.56 -35.02 30.21
N LYS A 85 -6.87 -35.29 30.26
CA LYS A 85 -7.60 -35.59 31.51
C LYS A 85 -8.85 -36.42 31.22
N THR A 86 -9.25 -37.25 32.17
CA THR A 86 -10.57 -37.89 32.18
C THR A 86 -11.27 -37.51 33.49
N SER A 87 -12.52 -37.07 33.40
CA SER A 87 -13.36 -36.71 34.55
C SER A 87 -14.61 -37.60 34.59
N ASN A 88 -14.94 -38.12 35.77
CA ASN A 88 -16.23 -38.78 36.02
C ASN A 88 -17.28 -37.71 36.31
N ILE A 89 -18.29 -37.57 35.45
CA ILE A 89 -19.36 -36.56 35.59
C ILE A 89 -20.70 -37.25 35.75
N LYS A 90 -21.50 -36.82 36.74
CA LYS A 90 -22.79 -37.43 37.06
C LYS A 90 -23.77 -37.28 35.90
N ALA A 91 -24.44 -38.37 35.56
CA ALA A 91 -25.47 -38.42 34.52
C ALA A 91 -26.56 -37.36 34.74
N ASN A 92 -27.08 -36.83 33.62
CA ASN A 92 -28.12 -35.81 33.58
C ASN A 92 -27.75 -34.46 34.24
N THR A 93 -26.46 -34.20 34.48
CA THR A 93 -25.97 -32.87 34.90
C THR A 93 -25.46 -32.04 33.71
N THR A 94 -25.54 -30.71 33.82
CA THR A 94 -24.92 -29.80 32.85
C THR A 94 -23.40 -29.85 32.98
N LEU A 95 -22.73 -30.12 31.86
CA LEU A 95 -21.29 -30.14 31.76
C LEU A 95 -20.70 -28.73 32.00
N LYS A 96 -19.84 -28.62 33.01
CA LYS A 96 -18.98 -27.46 33.22
C LYS A 96 -17.53 -27.87 32.93
N PRO A 97 -17.04 -27.69 31.70
CA PRO A 97 -15.68 -28.09 31.34
C PRO A 97 -14.67 -27.13 31.99
N GLU A 98 -13.58 -27.69 32.49
CA GLU A 98 -12.53 -26.95 33.21
C GLU A 98 -11.61 -26.24 32.21
N LEU A 99 -11.39 -24.93 32.41
CA LEU A 99 -10.49 -24.16 31.56
C LEU A 99 -9.05 -24.50 31.89
N ILE A 100 -8.37 -25.15 30.94
CA ILE A 100 -6.94 -25.44 31.03
C ILE A 100 -6.20 -24.30 30.35
N GLN A 101 -5.49 -23.48 31.13
CA GLN A 101 -4.66 -22.40 30.57
C GLN A 101 -3.36 -22.99 30.00
N ARG A 102 -2.89 -22.44 28.87
CA ARG A 102 -1.61 -22.75 28.24
C ARG A 102 -0.87 -21.44 28.01
N GLU A 103 0.37 -21.35 28.48
CA GLU A 103 1.23 -20.18 28.24
C GLU A 103 1.49 -20.02 26.73
N ASN A 104 1.35 -18.80 26.21
CA ASN A 104 1.50 -18.47 24.78
C ASN A 104 0.44 -19.12 23.86
N TYR A 105 -0.75 -19.44 24.39
CA TYR A 105 -1.92 -19.83 23.59
C TYR A 105 -3.17 -19.03 23.99
N ILE A 106 -4.03 -18.76 23.01
CA ILE A 106 -5.41 -18.31 23.25
C ILE A 106 -6.34 -19.52 23.14
N PHE A 107 -7.21 -19.72 24.12
CA PHE A 107 -8.23 -20.75 24.09
C PHE A 107 -9.41 -20.29 23.22
N GLU A 108 -9.86 -21.12 22.28
CA GLU A 108 -11.03 -20.82 21.44
C GLU A 108 -12.32 -21.41 22.04
N GLY A 109 -12.23 -22.65 22.54
CA GLY A 109 -13.39 -23.40 22.97
C GLY A 109 -13.20 -24.91 23.00
N TYR A 110 -14.27 -25.56 23.44
CA TYR A 110 -14.41 -27.02 23.50
C TYR A 110 -15.21 -27.51 22.30
N TYR A 111 -14.87 -28.68 21.78
CA TYR A 111 -15.51 -29.31 20.63
C TYR A 111 -15.78 -30.80 20.89
N LEU A 112 -16.76 -31.37 20.19
CA LEU A 112 -17.13 -32.79 20.29
C LEU A 112 -16.43 -33.68 19.25
N ASP A 113 -15.63 -33.08 18.37
CA ASP A 113 -14.83 -33.73 17.33
C ASP A 113 -13.44 -33.08 17.21
N LYS A 114 -12.47 -33.87 16.75
CA LYS A 114 -11.07 -33.44 16.56
C LYS A 114 -10.91 -32.46 15.39
N GLU A 115 -11.83 -32.47 14.42
CA GLU A 115 -11.86 -31.53 13.30
C GLU A 115 -12.37 -30.14 13.69
N PHE A 116 -12.75 -29.93 14.96
CA PHE A 116 -13.26 -28.68 15.52
C PHE A 116 -14.47 -28.10 14.75
N LYS A 117 -15.41 -28.96 14.33
CA LYS A 117 -16.63 -28.57 13.61
C LYS A 117 -17.84 -28.38 14.53
N ASN A 118 -17.99 -29.22 15.55
CA ASN A 118 -19.12 -29.24 16.47
C ASN A 118 -18.72 -28.63 17.83
N LYS A 119 -18.85 -27.30 17.93
CA LYS A 119 -18.52 -26.58 19.17
C LYS A 119 -19.48 -26.97 20.30
N LEU A 120 -18.93 -27.22 21.48
CA LEU A 120 -19.64 -27.60 22.69
C LEU A 120 -20.63 -26.49 23.10
N LYS A 121 -21.88 -26.86 23.35
CA LYS A 121 -22.88 -25.93 23.89
C LYS A 121 -22.69 -25.74 25.41
N LYS A 122 -22.89 -24.52 25.91
CA LYS A 122 -22.70 -24.16 27.34
C LYS A 122 -23.65 -24.91 28.29
N ASP A 123 -24.75 -25.40 27.76
CA ASP A 123 -25.86 -26.08 28.44
C ASP A 123 -25.90 -27.59 28.18
N LEU A 124 -24.84 -28.19 27.61
CA LEU A 124 -24.81 -29.62 27.29
C LEU A 124 -25.04 -30.48 28.55
N ILE A 125 -26.10 -31.30 28.51
CA ILE A 125 -26.41 -32.29 29.55
C ILE A 125 -25.66 -33.59 29.24
N VAL A 126 -24.89 -34.11 30.20
CA VAL A 126 -24.12 -35.36 30.04
C VAL A 126 -25.06 -36.56 30.14
N LYS A 127 -25.29 -37.23 29.01
CA LYS A 127 -26.16 -38.43 28.87
C LYS A 127 -25.42 -39.69 28.38
N GLN A 128 -24.13 -39.57 28.11
CA GLN A 128 -23.24 -40.62 27.61
C GLN A 128 -21.79 -40.20 27.87
N ASN A 129 -20.85 -41.12 27.64
CA ASN A 129 -19.42 -40.77 27.59
C ASN A 129 -19.16 -39.76 26.46
N LEU A 130 -18.26 -38.80 26.71
CA LEU A 130 -17.93 -37.72 25.79
C LEU A 130 -16.42 -37.61 25.60
N ASN A 131 -15.98 -37.38 24.36
CA ASN A 131 -14.66 -36.87 24.06
C ASN A 131 -14.78 -35.38 23.75
N ILE A 132 -13.96 -34.56 24.40
CA ILE A 132 -13.95 -33.11 24.29
C ILE A 132 -12.58 -32.67 23.82
N TYR A 133 -12.53 -32.04 22.66
CA TYR A 133 -11.31 -31.52 22.05
C TYR A 133 -11.21 -30.03 22.36
N LEU A 134 -10.15 -29.61 23.06
CA LEU A 134 -9.91 -28.21 23.36
C LEU A 134 -9.12 -27.59 22.21
N LYS A 135 -9.66 -26.52 21.63
CA LYS A 135 -8.99 -25.77 20.57
C LYS A 135 -8.21 -24.60 21.16
N TYR A 136 -6.93 -24.54 20.80
CA TYR A 136 -6.04 -23.44 21.12
C TYR A 136 -5.40 -22.89 19.85
N PHE A 137 -5.00 -21.62 19.92
CA PHE A 137 -4.17 -20.98 18.92
C PHE A 137 -2.90 -20.47 19.58
N LYS A 138 -1.73 -20.84 19.04
CA LYS A 138 -0.44 -20.33 19.53
C LYS A 138 -0.32 -18.85 19.17
N TYR A 139 0.17 -18.03 20.09
CA TYR A 139 0.58 -16.65 19.78
C TYR A 139 2.03 -16.41 20.17
N SER A 140 2.62 -15.40 19.56
CA SER A 140 3.93 -14.84 19.89
C SER A 140 3.82 -13.31 19.92
N SER A 141 4.62 -12.66 20.75
CA SER A 141 4.76 -11.20 20.73
C SER A 141 6.06 -10.82 20.02
N TYR A 142 5.96 -10.05 18.95
CA TYR A 142 7.08 -9.66 18.12
C TYR A 142 7.41 -8.18 18.33
N PRO A 143 8.68 -7.78 18.42
CA PRO A 143 9.06 -6.38 18.57
C PRO A 143 8.66 -5.57 17.33
N VAL A 144 8.30 -4.30 17.55
CA VAL A 144 7.88 -3.37 16.50
C VAL A 144 8.85 -2.20 16.42
N HIS A 145 9.31 -1.91 15.20
CA HIS A 145 10.31 -0.89 14.88
C HIS A 145 9.76 0.06 13.81
N SER A 146 10.14 1.33 13.90
CA SER A 146 9.97 2.28 12.79
C SER A 146 11.25 2.38 11.98
N LEU A 147 11.14 2.31 10.65
CA LEU A 147 12.21 2.72 9.73
C LEU A 147 11.94 4.11 9.12
N ILE A 148 10.85 4.75 9.53
CA ILE A 148 10.51 6.13 9.21
C ILE A 148 11.04 7.02 10.34
N ASP A 149 12.08 7.80 10.06
CA ASP A 149 12.84 8.56 11.06
C ASP A 149 11.99 9.58 11.84
N THR A 150 10.87 10.04 11.28
CA THR A 150 9.94 10.98 11.92
C THR A 150 8.89 10.33 12.83
N ILE A 151 8.76 9.00 12.84
CA ILE A 151 7.71 8.28 13.56
C ILE A 151 8.30 7.44 14.70
N ALA A 152 7.99 7.83 15.94
CA ALA A 152 8.42 7.12 17.16
C ALA A 152 7.24 6.34 17.79
N LEU A 153 7.14 5.05 17.47
CA LEU A 153 6.10 4.17 18.00
C LEU A 153 6.22 4.01 19.53
N ARG A 154 5.09 4.17 20.23
CA ARG A 154 4.94 3.90 21.66
C ARG A 154 4.77 2.39 21.89
N THR A 155 3.98 1.72 21.04
CA THR A 155 3.82 0.26 21.04
C THR A 155 5.14 -0.42 20.65
N LYS A 156 5.72 -1.18 21.58
CA LYS A 156 7.03 -1.84 21.41
C LYS A 156 6.97 -3.27 20.89
N SER A 157 5.80 -3.90 20.96
CA SER A 157 5.59 -5.27 20.49
C SER A 157 4.13 -5.50 20.09
N LEU A 158 3.90 -6.31 19.07
CA LEU A 158 2.58 -6.71 18.60
C LEU A 158 2.39 -8.22 18.79
N LYS A 159 1.23 -8.62 19.30
CA LYS A 159 0.86 -10.04 19.45
C LYS A 159 0.30 -10.55 18.12
N LEU A 160 0.98 -11.52 17.51
CA LEU A 160 0.48 -12.24 16.35
C LEU A 160 0.12 -13.68 16.73
N LEU A 161 -1.05 -14.10 16.26
CA LEU A 161 -1.63 -15.42 16.43
C LEU A 161 -1.32 -16.28 15.20
N ASN A 162 -0.76 -17.48 15.38
CA ASN A 162 -0.58 -18.40 14.27
C ASN A 162 -1.81 -19.31 14.12
N ASN A 163 -2.37 -19.35 12.92
CA ASN A 163 -3.39 -20.33 12.51
C ASN A 163 -3.08 -20.77 11.08
N ASP A 164 -2.95 -22.08 10.85
CA ASP A 164 -2.68 -22.68 9.54
C ASP A 164 -1.48 -22.02 8.83
N GLU A 165 -0.34 -21.86 9.53
CA GLU A 165 0.89 -21.24 9.01
C GLU A 165 0.76 -19.75 8.61
N ILE A 166 -0.35 -19.09 8.98
CA ILE A 166 -0.63 -17.68 8.68
C ILE A 166 -0.68 -16.88 9.98
N SER A 167 -0.08 -15.69 9.97
CA SER A 167 -0.09 -14.75 11.09
C SER A 167 -1.33 -13.85 11.08
N TYR A 168 -2.09 -13.87 12.18
CA TYR A 168 -3.28 -13.07 12.41
C TYR A 168 -3.03 -12.04 13.52
N VAL A 169 -3.62 -10.86 13.39
CA VAL A 169 -3.58 -9.78 14.39
C VAL A 169 -4.98 -9.54 14.95
N GLU A 170 -5.08 -9.19 16.24
CA GLU A 170 -6.33 -8.68 16.82
C GLU A 170 -6.58 -7.27 16.27
N ILE A 171 -7.81 -6.98 15.85
CA ILE A 171 -8.08 -5.78 15.07
C ILE A 171 -7.84 -4.50 15.89
N LYS A 172 -8.21 -4.46 17.18
CA LYS A 172 -7.98 -3.27 18.02
C LYS A 172 -6.49 -3.06 18.32
N ASP A 173 -5.73 -4.12 18.57
CA ASP A 173 -4.27 -4.06 18.73
C ASP A 173 -3.57 -3.49 17.48
N PHE A 174 -4.06 -3.81 16.27
CA PHE A 174 -3.58 -3.16 15.05
C PHE A 174 -4.02 -1.69 14.96
N PHE A 175 -5.28 -1.35 15.28
CA PHE A 175 -5.72 0.05 15.25
C PHE A 175 -5.02 0.96 16.28
N LYS A 176 -4.53 0.42 17.42
CA LYS A 176 -3.63 1.17 18.32
C LYS A 176 -2.34 1.61 17.62
N LEU A 177 -1.75 0.75 16.79
CA LEU A 177 -0.62 1.13 15.93
C LEU A 177 -1.06 2.18 14.91
N VAL A 178 -2.21 2.02 14.26
CA VAL A 178 -2.75 3.03 13.32
C VAL A 178 -2.88 4.40 14.00
N GLU A 179 -3.42 4.48 15.22
CA GLU A 179 -3.52 5.72 16.00
C GLU A 179 -2.17 6.40 16.27
N GLU A 180 -1.12 5.63 16.55
CA GLU A 180 0.26 6.13 16.69
C GLU A 180 0.85 6.66 15.38
N LEU A 181 0.53 6.02 14.25
CA LEU A 181 1.02 6.40 12.91
C LEU A 181 0.33 7.64 12.36
N THR A 182 -0.96 7.79 12.64
CA THR A 182 -1.84 8.76 12.00
C THR A 182 -2.04 10.05 12.80
N LEU A 183 -1.30 10.19 13.91
CA LEU A 183 -1.39 11.30 14.87
C LEU A 183 -2.84 11.55 15.33
N LEU A 184 -3.59 10.45 15.50
CA LEU A 184 -4.97 10.51 15.98
C LEU A 184 -4.99 10.97 17.45
N ASN A 185 -6.04 11.70 17.78
CA ASN A 185 -6.25 12.43 19.03
C ASN A 185 -5.35 13.68 19.22
N GLU A 186 -4.53 14.05 18.23
CA GLU A 186 -3.80 15.33 18.21
C GLU A 186 -4.62 16.47 17.58
N LYS A 187 -4.46 17.69 18.11
CA LYS A 187 -5.11 18.90 17.61
C LYS A 187 -4.28 19.52 16.50
N ASN A 188 -4.82 19.57 15.29
CA ASN A 188 -4.17 20.21 14.14
C ASN A 188 -4.81 21.58 13.90
N GLU A 189 -4.03 22.67 13.93
CA GLU A 189 -4.59 24.03 13.90
C GLU A 189 -4.58 24.69 12.52
N ASN A 190 -5.52 25.63 12.32
CA ASN A 190 -5.60 26.51 11.14
C ASN A 190 -5.74 25.78 9.79
N ILE A 191 -6.29 24.56 9.81
CA ILE A 191 -6.59 23.73 8.65
C ILE A 191 -7.55 24.42 7.71
N LYS A 192 -7.20 24.43 6.43
CA LYS A 192 -8.05 24.99 5.38
C LYS A 192 -9.06 23.95 4.91
N PHE A 193 -10.34 24.27 4.96
CA PHE A 193 -11.42 23.43 4.44
C PHE A 193 -12.48 24.33 3.82
N ASN A 194 -12.71 24.19 2.51
CA ASN A 194 -13.61 25.06 1.73
C ASN A 194 -13.33 26.55 1.99
N GLU A 195 -12.10 26.99 1.72
CA GLU A 195 -11.59 28.38 1.91
C GLU A 195 -11.47 28.87 3.37
N GLU A 196 -12.17 28.24 4.30
CA GLU A 196 -12.26 28.60 5.72
C GLU A 196 -11.23 27.88 6.60
N LYS A 197 -10.88 28.47 7.76
CA LYS A 197 -9.89 27.91 8.70
C LYS A 197 -10.54 27.28 9.94
N TYR A 198 -10.08 26.08 10.29
CA TYR A 198 -10.56 25.27 11.40
C TYR A 198 -9.41 24.66 12.19
N ASP A 199 -9.66 24.35 13.45
CA ASP A 199 -8.87 23.39 14.22
C ASP A 199 -9.53 22.01 14.11
N LEU A 200 -8.75 20.99 13.73
CA LEU A 200 -9.21 19.62 13.53
C LEU A 200 -8.75 18.73 14.68
N THR A 201 -9.69 17.97 15.24
CA THR A 201 -9.40 16.83 16.12
C THR A 201 -10.00 15.56 15.52
N LYS A 202 -9.21 14.48 15.45
CA LYS A 202 -9.64 13.18 14.91
C LYS A 202 -9.56 12.12 16.01
N ASN A 203 -10.57 11.26 16.15
CA ASN A 203 -10.58 10.19 17.17
C ASN A 203 -11.23 8.92 16.58
N LEU A 204 -10.84 7.73 17.07
CA LEU A 204 -11.54 6.46 16.79
C LEU A 204 -12.43 6.07 17.97
N ASN A 205 -13.64 5.59 17.66
CA ASN A 205 -14.54 4.96 18.62
C ASN A 205 -14.76 3.50 18.22
N TYR A 206 -14.80 2.60 19.21
CA TYR A 206 -14.88 1.16 19.00
C TYR A 206 -16.20 0.60 19.55
N GLU A 207 -17.10 0.19 18.66
CA GLU A 207 -18.33 -0.50 19.04
C GLU A 207 -18.15 -2.00 18.77
N THR A 208 -18.41 -2.84 19.77
CA THR A 208 -18.21 -4.30 19.66
C THR A 208 -19.44 -5.03 20.15
N ASN A 209 -19.99 -5.89 19.30
CA ASN A 209 -20.93 -6.92 19.72
C ASN A 209 -20.28 -8.31 19.57
N ASN A 210 -20.97 -9.38 19.95
CA ASN A 210 -20.41 -10.75 19.96
C ASN A 210 -19.94 -11.28 18.58
N LYS A 211 -20.16 -10.56 17.47
CA LYS A 211 -19.85 -10.99 16.09
C LYS A 211 -19.20 -9.88 15.23
N GLU A 212 -19.48 -8.62 15.54
CA GLU A 212 -19.06 -7.46 14.76
C GLU A 212 -18.21 -6.50 15.59
N LEU A 213 -17.20 -5.92 14.94
CA LEU A 213 -16.45 -4.76 15.42
C LEU A 213 -16.64 -3.62 14.43
N ILE A 214 -17.12 -2.47 14.90
CA ILE A 214 -17.20 -1.21 14.15
C ILE A 214 -16.13 -0.27 14.72
N VAL A 215 -15.30 0.29 13.84
CA VAL A 215 -14.33 1.34 14.14
C VAL A 215 -14.79 2.61 13.44
N THR A 216 -15.25 3.58 14.22
CA THR A 216 -15.83 4.85 13.74
C THR A 216 -14.82 5.97 13.91
N LEU A 217 -14.31 6.49 12.80
CA LEU A 217 -13.50 7.70 12.73
C LEU A 217 -14.40 8.93 12.82
N SER A 218 -14.10 9.82 13.76
CA SER A 218 -14.80 11.09 13.97
C SER A 218 -13.82 12.26 13.84
N CYS A 219 -14.04 13.10 12.83
CA CYS A 219 -13.22 14.26 12.49
C CYS A 219 -14.01 15.55 12.80
N LYS A 220 -13.64 16.23 13.90
CA LYS A 220 -14.30 17.45 14.39
C LYS A 220 -13.53 18.68 13.94
N TYR A 221 -14.21 19.58 13.22
CA TYR A 221 -13.68 20.83 12.71
C TYR A 221 -14.29 21.99 13.51
N GLN A 222 -13.45 22.73 14.23
CA GLN A 222 -13.86 23.80 15.13
C GLN A 222 -13.32 25.14 14.67
N LYS A 223 -14.12 26.20 14.62
CA LYS A 223 -13.59 27.53 14.25
C LYS A 223 -13.01 28.27 15.46
N LYS A 224 -11.99 29.08 15.19
CA LYS A 224 -11.42 30.02 16.18
C LYS A 224 -12.30 31.28 16.41
N ASP A 225 -13.30 31.50 15.56
CA ASP A 225 -14.19 32.68 15.59
C ASP A 225 -15.67 32.24 15.67
N THR A 226 -16.46 32.92 16.50
CA THR A 226 -17.75 32.44 17.03
C THR A 226 -18.93 32.59 16.08
N ASN A 227 -18.76 33.26 14.95
CA ASN A 227 -19.84 33.59 14.00
C ASN A 227 -20.18 32.46 13.00
N ASN A 228 -19.49 31.31 13.06
CA ASN A 228 -19.66 30.19 12.15
C ASN A 228 -19.72 28.87 12.92
N LYS A 229 -20.47 27.89 12.41
CA LYS A 229 -20.74 26.64 13.15
C LYS A 229 -19.62 25.60 12.97
N ASP A 230 -19.19 25.02 14.08
CA ASP A 230 -18.43 23.76 14.13
C ASP A 230 -19.18 22.64 13.40
N PHE A 231 -18.44 21.67 12.85
CA PHE A 231 -19.03 20.47 12.24
C PHE A 231 -18.19 19.22 12.50
N GLU A 232 -18.80 18.05 12.30
CA GLU A 232 -18.18 16.76 12.51
C GLU A 232 -18.45 15.84 11.31
N ILE A 233 -17.39 15.32 10.70
CA ILE A 233 -17.49 14.26 9.68
C ILE A 233 -17.25 12.91 10.36
N LYS A 234 -18.13 11.95 10.10
CA LYS A 234 -17.99 10.56 10.56
C LYS A 234 -17.88 9.60 9.39
N SER A 235 -17.01 8.61 9.54
CA SER A 235 -16.80 7.53 8.59
C SER A 235 -16.44 6.28 9.39
N TRP A 236 -16.81 5.08 8.92
CA TRP A 236 -16.62 3.86 9.71
C TRP A 236 -16.17 2.68 8.85
N ILE A 237 -15.48 1.74 9.49
CA ILE A 237 -15.19 0.40 8.98
C ILE A 237 -15.75 -0.65 9.94
N LYS A 238 -16.45 -1.65 9.40
CA LYS A 238 -17.08 -2.74 10.14
C LYS A 238 -16.50 -4.08 9.70
N PHE A 239 -16.11 -4.89 10.67
CA PHE A 239 -15.65 -6.27 10.50
C PHE A 239 -16.71 -7.22 11.07
N ASP A 240 -17.44 -7.93 10.21
CA ASP A 240 -18.43 -8.94 10.61
C ASP A 240 -17.83 -10.34 10.45
N SER A 241 -17.46 -10.95 11.59
CA SER A 241 -16.87 -12.28 11.64
C SER A 241 -17.88 -13.43 11.44
N ALA A 242 -19.19 -13.16 11.48
CA ALA A 242 -20.23 -14.18 11.32
C ALA A 242 -20.61 -14.41 9.85
N ILE A 243 -20.56 -13.37 9.02
CA ILE A 243 -20.70 -13.50 7.55
C ILE A 243 -19.37 -13.35 6.80
N ASN A 244 -18.28 -13.08 7.54
CA ASN A 244 -16.90 -12.95 7.03
C ASN A 244 -16.77 -11.83 5.97
N LYS A 245 -17.27 -10.65 6.30
CA LYS A 245 -17.26 -9.45 5.44
C LYS A 245 -16.70 -8.23 6.14
N ILE A 246 -16.15 -7.32 5.34
CA ILE A 246 -15.72 -6.00 5.77
C ILE A 246 -16.55 -4.96 5.00
N SER A 247 -17.22 -4.07 5.71
CA SER A 247 -17.93 -2.92 5.13
C SER A 247 -17.21 -1.63 5.51
N ILE A 248 -17.07 -0.68 4.58
CA ILE A 248 -16.59 0.68 4.86
C ILE A 248 -17.66 1.67 4.39
N SER A 249 -18.01 2.66 5.21
CA SER A 249 -19.12 3.59 4.94
C SER A 249 -19.01 4.29 3.59
N ASN A 250 -17.78 4.66 3.21
CA ASN A 250 -17.42 5.33 1.97
C ASN A 250 -15.89 5.41 1.83
N TYR A 251 -15.40 5.72 0.62
CA TYR A 251 -13.96 5.87 0.35
C TYR A 251 -13.30 6.99 1.17
N LEU A 252 -14.09 7.93 1.69
CA LEU A 252 -13.63 9.01 2.56
C LEU A 252 -12.94 8.51 3.85
N PHE A 253 -13.23 7.29 4.32
CA PHE A 253 -12.53 6.68 5.46
C PHE A 253 -11.01 6.69 5.27
N PHE A 254 -10.54 6.21 4.10
CA PHE A 254 -9.12 6.11 3.77
C PHE A 254 -8.46 7.47 3.51
N LYS A 255 -9.23 8.48 3.10
CA LYS A 255 -8.73 9.87 2.99
C LYS A 255 -8.62 10.56 4.35
N LEU A 256 -9.56 10.31 5.27
CA LEU A 256 -9.63 11.00 6.56
C LEU A 256 -8.76 10.39 7.66
N ILE A 257 -8.49 9.08 7.64
CA ILE A 257 -7.76 8.41 8.74
C ILE A 257 -6.31 8.86 8.84
N ASN A 258 -5.73 9.34 7.75
CA ASN A 258 -4.33 9.79 7.63
C ASN A 258 -4.07 11.07 8.46
N PRO A 259 -2.82 11.43 8.80
CA PRO A 259 -2.49 12.76 9.32
C PRO A 259 -3.01 13.88 8.41
N TYR A 260 -3.16 15.09 8.96
CA TYR A 260 -3.34 16.27 8.13
C TYR A 260 -1.97 16.88 7.82
N GLU A 261 -1.70 17.21 6.56
CA GLU A 261 -0.46 17.86 6.13
C GLU A 261 -0.79 19.20 5.46
N TYR A 262 0.04 20.22 5.74
CA TYR A 262 -0.24 21.59 5.31
C TYR A 262 0.29 21.85 3.89
N GLU A 263 -0.60 21.75 2.91
CA GLU A 263 -0.29 22.06 1.51
C GLU A 263 -0.31 23.58 1.27
N SER A 264 0.85 24.24 1.44
CA SER A 264 0.98 25.69 1.53
C SER A 264 0.42 26.48 0.33
N TYR A 265 0.38 25.87 -0.85
CA TYR A 265 -0.12 26.50 -2.07
C TYR A 265 -1.48 25.97 -2.55
N LEU A 266 -2.04 24.91 -1.95
CA LEU A 266 -3.20 24.22 -2.51
C LEU A 266 -4.46 24.40 -1.66
N ASP A 267 -5.60 24.55 -2.34
CA ASP A 267 -6.94 24.57 -1.76
C ASP A 267 -7.80 23.55 -2.50
N PHE A 268 -8.64 22.83 -1.74
CA PHE A 268 -9.39 21.68 -2.25
C PHE A 268 -10.86 21.79 -1.87
N LYS A 269 -11.74 21.61 -2.86
CA LYS A 269 -13.18 21.38 -2.67
C LYS A 269 -13.49 19.95 -3.10
N TYR A 270 -14.02 19.17 -2.18
CA TYR A 270 -14.40 17.79 -2.39
C TYR A 270 -15.91 17.65 -2.54
N GLN A 271 -16.35 16.77 -3.44
CA GLN A 271 -17.72 16.28 -3.42
C GLN A 271 -17.98 15.35 -2.21
N ASP A 272 -19.24 15.12 -1.90
CA ASP A 272 -19.67 14.05 -0.98
C ASP A 272 -19.28 12.66 -1.52
N PHE A 273 -18.83 11.77 -0.63
CA PHE A 273 -18.60 10.34 -0.91
C PHE A 273 -19.78 9.53 -0.35
N LYS A 274 -20.47 8.76 -1.20
CA LYS A 274 -21.80 8.19 -0.92
C LYS A 274 -21.86 6.66 -1.00
N ASN A 275 -20.91 6.01 -1.66
CA ASN A 275 -20.98 4.57 -1.90
C ASN A 275 -20.32 3.75 -0.78
N GLU A 276 -21.09 2.85 -0.14
CA GLU A 276 -20.54 1.83 0.76
C GLU A 276 -19.64 0.85 -0.01
N ILE A 277 -18.47 0.55 0.56
CA ILE A 277 -17.54 -0.46 0.04
C ILE A 277 -17.76 -1.76 0.82
N VAL A 278 -18.01 -2.87 0.13
CA VAL A 278 -18.18 -4.19 0.77
C VAL A 278 -17.19 -5.19 0.19
N ILE A 279 -16.32 -5.71 1.05
CA ILE A 279 -15.34 -6.76 0.74
C ILE A 279 -15.82 -8.07 1.37
N ASP A 280 -16.16 -9.04 0.52
CA ASP A 280 -16.52 -10.39 0.93
C ASP A 280 -15.28 -11.29 0.95
N LEU A 281 -14.81 -11.67 2.15
CA LEU A 281 -13.57 -12.47 2.27
C LEU A 281 -13.77 -13.92 1.82
N ASN A 282 -15.00 -14.44 1.85
CA ASN A 282 -15.32 -15.80 1.39
C ASN A 282 -15.03 -15.97 -0.10
N LYS A 283 -15.25 -14.93 -0.91
CA LYS A 283 -14.94 -14.89 -2.35
C LYS A 283 -13.48 -15.23 -2.65
N TYR A 284 -12.58 -14.89 -1.73
CA TYR A 284 -11.14 -15.05 -1.85
C TYR A 284 -10.62 -16.25 -1.04
N ASN A 285 -11.48 -17.03 -0.37
CA ASN A 285 -11.09 -18.07 0.60
C ASN A 285 -10.16 -17.52 1.72
N LEU A 286 -10.48 -16.31 2.18
CA LEU A 286 -9.83 -15.65 3.31
C LEU A 286 -10.82 -15.65 4.50
N LYS A 287 -10.33 -15.73 5.74
CA LYS A 287 -11.18 -15.82 6.94
C LYS A 287 -10.76 -14.83 8.01
N MET A 288 -11.73 -14.24 8.71
CA MET A 288 -11.53 -13.73 10.07
C MET A 288 -11.68 -14.87 11.08
N LEU A 289 -10.99 -14.78 12.21
CA LEU A 289 -11.16 -15.67 13.36
C LEU A 289 -11.83 -14.88 14.49
N ARG A 290 -12.64 -15.57 15.31
CA ARG A 290 -13.29 -14.97 16.48
C ARG A 290 -12.98 -15.82 17.70
N ILE A 291 -12.35 -15.22 18.71
CA ILE A 291 -11.85 -15.88 19.91
C ILE A 291 -12.16 -14.97 21.10
N ASP A 292 -12.85 -15.44 22.13
CA ASP A 292 -13.19 -14.67 23.34
C ASP A 292 -13.65 -13.22 23.06
N ASN A 293 -14.64 -13.08 22.16
CA ASN A 293 -15.22 -11.82 21.68
C ASN A 293 -14.23 -10.83 21.00
N GLN A 294 -12.98 -11.20 20.81
CA GLN A 294 -12.02 -10.51 19.94
C GLN A 294 -12.16 -11.04 18.50
N ILE A 295 -11.91 -10.17 17.53
CA ILE A 295 -11.87 -10.51 16.11
C ILE A 295 -10.41 -10.38 15.66
N PHE A 296 -9.91 -11.45 15.05
CA PHE A 296 -8.58 -11.53 14.48
C PHE A 296 -8.68 -11.67 12.95
N ILE A 297 -7.76 -11.05 12.24
CA ILE A 297 -7.69 -11.05 10.77
C ILE A 297 -6.23 -11.30 10.34
N PRO A 298 -5.97 -11.95 9.19
CA PRO A 298 -4.62 -12.10 8.68
C PRO A 298 -3.91 -10.74 8.57
N PHE A 299 -2.71 -10.65 9.12
CA PHE A 299 -1.97 -9.40 9.30
C PHE A 299 -1.81 -8.62 7.98
N ASN A 300 -1.42 -9.29 6.89
CA ASN A 300 -1.27 -8.67 5.57
C ASN A 300 -2.57 -8.06 5.00
N LEU A 301 -3.75 -8.55 5.39
CA LEU A 301 -5.03 -8.00 4.92
C LEU A 301 -5.31 -6.67 5.59
N LEU A 302 -5.15 -6.57 6.91
CA LEU A 302 -5.40 -5.31 7.62
C LEU A 302 -4.35 -4.25 7.28
N ASN A 303 -3.10 -4.69 7.08
CA ASN A 303 -2.02 -3.88 6.53
C ASN A 303 -2.38 -3.28 5.15
N GLN A 304 -2.93 -4.10 4.24
CA GLN A 304 -3.35 -3.63 2.91
C GLN A 304 -4.59 -2.73 2.94
N ILE A 305 -5.60 -3.09 3.74
CA ILE A 305 -6.88 -2.36 3.78
C ILE A 305 -6.70 -0.99 4.42
N ILE A 306 -5.87 -0.88 5.46
CA ILE A 306 -5.76 0.37 6.26
C ILE A 306 -4.51 1.18 5.89
N LEU A 307 -3.32 0.58 5.98
CA LEU A 307 -2.07 1.34 5.91
C LEU A 307 -1.58 1.52 4.48
N ALA A 308 -1.69 0.50 3.62
CA ALA A 308 -1.15 0.57 2.28
C ALA A 308 -1.81 1.67 1.42
N GLU A 309 -3.10 1.96 1.65
CA GLU A 309 -3.80 3.11 1.03
C GLU A 309 -3.20 4.47 1.49
N TYR A 310 -2.67 4.54 2.71
CA TYR A 310 -1.92 5.64 3.32
C TYR A 310 -0.40 5.60 3.03
N GLU A 311 0.05 4.91 1.96
CA GLU A 311 1.47 4.89 1.59
C GLU A 311 2.41 4.40 2.72
N ASN A 312 1.91 3.62 3.67
CA ASN A 312 2.68 3.03 4.77
C ASN A 312 2.33 1.54 4.90
N ALA A 313 3.21 0.73 5.44
CA ALA A 313 2.90 -0.67 5.73
C ALA A 313 3.87 -1.26 6.75
N PHE A 314 3.40 -2.20 7.56
CA PHE A 314 4.27 -3.02 8.40
C PHE A 314 4.77 -4.25 7.65
N TYR A 315 6.09 -4.44 7.63
CA TYR A 315 6.77 -5.64 7.14
C TYR A 315 7.08 -6.57 8.30
N PHE A 316 6.59 -7.81 8.26
CA PHE A 316 6.92 -8.83 9.24
C PHE A 316 7.91 -9.83 8.60
N ASN A 317 9.02 -10.12 9.28
CA ASN A 317 10.07 -11.02 8.78
C ASN A 317 10.17 -12.35 9.56
N GLU A 318 9.07 -12.77 10.20
CA GLU A 318 8.98 -13.91 11.12
C GLU A 318 9.74 -13.75 12.48
N ASP A 319 10.45 -12.64 12.72
CA ASP A 319 11.15 -12.32 13.98
C ASP A 319 10.87 -10.90 14.50
N GLU A 320 10.84 -9.90 13.61
CA GLU A 320 10.64 -8.47 13.91
C GLU A 320 9.60 -7.86 12.95
N ILE A 321 8.93 -6.77 13.39
CA ILE A 321 7.97 -6.01 12.57
C ILE A 321 8.51 -4.60 12.31
N PHE A 322 8.58 -4.19 11.05
CA PHE A 322 9.13 -2.89 10.61
C PHE A 322 8.08 -2.05 9.89
N LEU A 323 7.83 -0.84 10.37
CA LEU A 323 7.08 0.17 9.61
C LEU A 323 7.96 0.69 8.45
N LEU A 324 7.38 0.70 7.25
CA LEU A 324 7.95 1.25 6.01
C LEU A 324 6.98 2.26 5.38
N SER A 325 7.51 3.31 4.77
CA SER A 325 6.75 4.20 3.88
C SER A 325 6.92 3.83 2.39
N TYR A 326 6.06 4.40 1.54
CA TYR A 326 6.21 4.37 0.09
C TYR A 326 7.53 5.02 -0.33
N LEU A 327 7.98 6.08 0.35
CA LEU A 327 9.26 6.71 0.09
C LEU A 327 10.41 5.73 0.34
N ASP A 328 10.41 5.02 1.48
CA ASP A 328 11.46 4.07 1.86
C ASP A 328 11.70 3.00 0.78
N VAL A 329 10.63 2.40 0.26
CA VAL A 329 10.71 1.34 -0.76
C VAL A 329 11.00 1.87 -2.17
N HIS A 330 11.09 3.20 -2.34
CA HIS A 330 11.42 3.89 -3.59
C HIS A 330 12.66 4.79 -3.51
N LYS A 331 13.39 4.80 -2.38
CA LYS A 331 14.68 5.50 -2.23
C LYS A 331 15.71 5.02 -3.25
N GLY A 332 16.84 5.74 -3.36
CA GLY A 332 17.95 5.38 -4.22
C GLY A 332 18.49 3.96 -4.00
N ARG A 333 19.26 3.45 -4.97
CA ARG A 333 19.70 2.03 -5.01
C ARG A 333 20.40 1.61 -3.72
N GLU A 334 21.21 2.46 -3.12
CA GLU A 334 21.99 2.11 -1.93
C GLU A 334 21.18 2.30 -0.64
N GLU A 335 20.33 3.32 -0.58
CA GLU A 335 19.48 3.62 0.57
C GLU A 335 18.36 2.57 0.74
N PHE A 336 17.69 2.17 -0.36
CA PHE A 336 16.73 1.07 -0.29
C PHE A 336 17.43 -0.26 0.01
N LYS A 337 18.68 -0.45 -0.41
CA LYS A 337 19.50 -1.62 -0.06
C LYS A 337 19.88 -1.65 1.43
N GLU A 338 20.10 -0.51 2.10
CA GLU A 338 20.20 -0.45 3.58
C GLU A 338 18.89 -0.93 4.24
N ILE A 339 17.72 -0.49 3.74
CA ILE A 339 16.41 -0.91 4.24
C ILE A 339 16.19 -2.42 4.04
N LYS A 340 16.46 -2.95 2.85
CA LYS A 340 16.40 -4.39 2.55
C LYS A 340 17.27 -5.20 3.51
N HIS A 341 18.49 -4.74 3.80
CA HIS A 341 19.39 -5.43 4.73
C HIS A 341 18.83 -5.51 6.16
N LYS A 342 18.13 -4.46 6.63
CA LYS A 342 17.46 -4.48 7.94
C LYS A 342 16.29 -5.47 7.96
N ILE A 343 15.36 -5.37 7.01
CA ILE A 343 14.13 -6.17 7.04
C ILE A 343 14.36 -7.65 6.66
N LEU A 344 15.36 -7.95 5.84
CA LEU A 344 15.78 -9.31 5.49
C LEU A 344 16.87 -9.89 6.43
N LYS A 345 17.06 -9.32 7.63
CA LYS A 345 17.98 -9.85 8.64
C LYS A 345 17.67 -11.31 9.02
N ASN A 346 16.38 -11.66 9.10
CA ASN A 346 15.89 -13.03 9.26
C ASN A 346 15.49 -13.63 7.89
N GLN A 347 16.47 -13.82 7.00
CA GLN A 347 16.23 -14.43 5.69
C GLN A 347 16.14 -15.96 5.82
N LEU A 348 15.11 -16.54 5.20
CA LEU A 348 14.72 -17.94 5.27
C LEU A 348 15.03 -18.67 3.96
N ASP A 349 16.12 -18.30 3.26
CA ASP A 349 16.52 -18.81 1.94
C ASP A 349 16.89 -20.30 1.90
N LYS A 350 16.90 -20.95 3.07
CA LYS A 350 17.16 -22.39 3.27
C LYS A 350 15.91 -23.15 3.71
N GLU A 351 14.78 -22.46 3.87
CA GLU A 351 13.51 -23.02 4.30
C GLU A 351 12.53 -23.04 3.14
N GLU A 352 11.73 -24.10 3.04
CA GLU A 352 10.63 -24.15 2.08
C GLU A 352 9.49 -23.25 2.56
N ILE A 353 8.90 -22.43 1.68
CA ILE A 353 7.71 -21.64 2.03
C ILE A 353 6.61 -22.60 2.51
N PRO A 354 6.01 -22.39 3.70
CA PRO A 354 4.96 -23.25 4.22
C PRO A 354 3.78 -23.40 3.24
N SER A 355 3.21 -24.60 3.14
CA SER A 355 2.23 -24.93 2.08
C SER A 355 0.95 -24.12 2.20
N LYS A 356 0.48 -23.85 3.42
CA LYS A 356 -0.67 -22.97 3.69
C LYS A 356 -0.33 -21.50 3.50
N LEU A 357 0.92 -21.09 3.67
CA LEU A 357 1.36 -19.75 3.29
C LEU A 357 1.36 -19.56 1.76
N LYS A 358 1.73 -20.58 0.97
CA LYS A 358 1.59 -20.55 -0.51
C LYS A 358 0.12 -20.47 -0.95
N GLU A 359 -0.76 -21.29 -0.37
CA GLU A 359 -2.21 -21.22 -0.60
C GLU A 359 -2.78 -19.83 -0.23
N PHE A 360 -2.35 -19.26 0.89
CA PHE A 360 -2.75 -17.94 1.35
C PHE A 360 -2.24 -16.82 0.44
N GLN A 361 -0.99 -16.87 -0.04
CA GLN A 361 -0.46 -15.92 -1.03
C GLN A 361 -1.27 -15.95 -2.33
N TYR A 362 -1.62 -17.14 -2.85
CA TYR A 362 -2.48 -17.25 -4.03
C TYR A 362 -3.83 -16.56 -3.81
N ASN A 363 -4.50 -16.85 -2.69
CA ASN A 363 -5.78 -16.25 -2.32
C ASN A 363 -5.70 -14.74 -2.09
N TYR A 364 -4.61 -14.27 -1.45
CA TYR A 364 -4.29 -12.88 -1.21
C TYR A 364 -4.04 -12.10 -2.51
N LEU A 365 -3.32 -12.68 -3.48
CA LEU A 365 -3.11 -12.07 -4.80
C LEU A 365 -4.42 -11.86 -5.55
N TYR A 366 -5.37 -12.81 -5.45
CA TYR A 366 -6.70 -12.60 -6.01
C TYR A 366 -7.41 -11.43 -5.31
N PHE A 367 -7.43 -11.41 -3.98
CA PHE A 367 -7.96 -10.29 -3.19
C PHE A 367 -7.32 -8.94 -3.56
N LEU A 368 -5.99 -8.88 -3.72
CA LEU A 368 -5.27 -7.65 -4.00
C LEU A 368 -5.62 -7.10 -5.40
N LEU A 369 -5.57 -7.95 -6.42
CA LEU A 369 -5.89 -7.53 -7.80
C LEU A 369 -7.39 -7.19 -7.97
N ASP A 370 -8.28 -7.86 -7.25
CA ASP A 370 -9.72 -7.62 -7.38
C ASP A 370 -10.17 -6.36 -6.61
N ASN A 371 -9.61 -6.07 -5.43
CA ASN A 371 -10.06 -4.92 -4.60
C ASN A 371 -9.13 -3.69 -4.66
N PHE A 372 -7.82 -3.83 -4.94
CA PHE A 372 -6.84 -2.73 -4.78
C PHE A 372 -6.08 -2.32 -6.06
N TYR A 373 -6.18 -3.11 -7.13
CA TYR A 373 -5.58 -2.76 -8.43
C TYR A 373 -6.57 -1.97 -9.32
N GLY A 374 -6.26 -0.71 -9.66
CA GLY A 374 -7.19 0.21 -10.32
C GLY A 374 -7.49 -0.07 -11.79
N ILE A 375 -6.56 -0.71 -12.51
CA ILE A 375 -6.70 -0.97 -13.95
C ILE A 375 -7.66 -2.15 -14.17
N LYS A 376 -8.96 -1.86 -14.16
CA LYS A 376 -10.03 -2.86 -14.35
C LYS A 376 -10.32 -3.10 -15.83
N PHE A 377 -10.25 -4.36 -16.26
CA PHE A 377 -10.77 -4.80 -17.55
C PHE A 377 -12.30 -4.98 -17.50
N LYS A 378 -12.99 -4.86 -18.65
CA LYS A 378 -14.46 -4.92 -18.75
C LYS A 378 -15.12 -6.23 -18.26
N ASN A 379 -14.35 -7.27 -17.94
CA ASN A 379 -14.87 -8.59 -17.50
C ASN A 379 -14.52 -8.88 -16.04
N ASN A 380 -15.54 -9.03 -15.19
CA ASN A 380 -15.42 -9.17 -13.73
C ASN A 380 -14.55 -10.35 -13.24
N ASN A 381 -14.35 -11.40 -14.03
CA ASN A 381 -13.55 -12.58 -13.65
C ASN A 381 -12.11 -12.56 -14.20
N HIS A 382 -11.64 -11.43 -14.74
CA HIS A 382 -10.35 -11.35 -15.43
C HIS A 382 -9.16 -11.78 -14.54
N PHE A 383 -9.05 -11.25 -13.33
CA PHE A 383 -7.89 -11.52 -12.46
C PHE A 383 -7.85 -12.97 -11.95
N LEU A 384 -9.00 -13.57 -11.62
CA LEU A 384 -9.03 -14.99 -11.24
C LEU A 384 -8.60 -15.89 -12.41
N LYS A 385 -9.04 -15.58 -13.63
CA LYS A 385 -8.60 -16.30 -14.84
C LYS A 385 -7.11 -16.14 -15.07
N LEU A 386 -6.59 -14.91 -15.02
CA LEU A 386 -5.15 -14.63 -15.17
C LEU A 386 -4.32 -15.40 -14.13
N LEU A 387 -4.69 -15.29 -12.85
CA LEU A 387 -4.01 -15.93 -11.73
C LEU A 387 -4.05 -17.46 -11.81
N SER A 388 -5.15 -18.03 -12.33
CA SER A 388 -5.28 -19.49 -12.47
C SER A 388 -4.20 -20.12 -13.36
N ASN A 389 -3.68 -19.38 -14.35
CA ASN A 389 -2.57 -19.82 -15.20
C ASN A 389 -1.26 -20.04 -14.42
N TYR A 390 -1.12 -19.37 -13.27
CA TYR A 390 0.08 -19.43 -12.42
C TYR A 390 -0.09 -20.32 -11.19
N LYS A 391 -1.30 -20.83 -10.92
CA LYS A 391 -1.64 -21.54 -9.67
C LYS A 391 -0.65 -22.66 -9.32
N ASN A 392 -0.35 -23.54 -10.27
CA ASN A 392 0.53 -24.69 -10.01
C ASN A 392 1.96 -24.25 -9.65
N LYS A 393 2.47 -23.16 -10.25
CA LYS A 393 3.80 -22.62 -9.94
C LYS A 393 3.82 -21.83 -8.63
N LEU A 394 2.77 -21.06 -8.35
CA LEU A 394 2.58 -20.36 -7.06
C LEU A 394 2.43 -21.34 -5.88
N LEU A 395 2.05 -22.59 -6.13
CA LEU A 395 2.03 -23.67 -5.14
C LEU A 395 3.22 -24.64 -5.28
N GLY A 396 4.12 -24.41 -6.23
CA GLY A 396 5.32 -25.22 -6.51
C GLY A 396 6.47 -24.89 -5.54
N SER A 397 7.71 -25.16 -5.95
CA SER A 397 8.92 -24.82 -5.18
C SER A 397 9.07 -23.30 -4.94
N ASN A 398 9.92 -22.89 -4.00
CA ASN A 398 10.21 -21.46 -3.75
C ASN A 398 10.60 -20.70 -5.04
N ASP A 399 11.47 -21.30 -5.86
CA ASP A 399 11.93 -20.74 -7.13
C ASP A 399 10.76 -20.54 -8.12
N GLU A 400 9.93 -21.57 -8.32
CA GLU A 400 8.74 -21.49 -9.17
C GLU A 400 7.71 -20.47 -8.66
N HIS A 401 7.52 -20.40 -7.34
CA HIS A 401 6.59 -19.47 -6.70
C HIS A 401 6.97 -18.02 -6.98
N TYR A 402 8.24 -17.66 -6.73
CA TYR A 402 8.72 -16.31 -6.93
C TYR A 402 8.84 -15.94 -8.42
N GLN A 403 9.29 -16.86 -9.28
CA GLN A 403 9.25 -16.66 -10.74
C GLN A 403 7.81 -16.43 -11.24
N ALA A 404 6.84 -17.20 -10.76
CA ALA A 404 5.44 -17.06 -11.14
C ALA A 404 4.86 -15.71 -10.74
N LEU A 405 5.25 -15.15 -9.58
CA LEU A 405 4.88 -13.78 -9.20
C LEU A 405 5.46 -12.75 -10.19
N HIS A 406 6.75 -12.83 -10.51
CA HIS A 406 7.38 -11.91 -11.47
C HIS A 406 6.71 -12.00 -12.86
N HIS A 407 6.37 -13.21 -13.33
CA HIS A 407 5.63 -13.39 -14.58
C HIS A 407 4.19 -12.87 -14.52
N LEU A 408 3.45 -13.14 -13.44
CA LEU A 408 2.09 -12.61 -13.23
C LEU A 408 2.08 -11.08 -13.31
N ILE A 409 3.03 -10.42 -12.64
CA ILE A 409 3.14 -8.95 -12.63
C ILE A 409 3.49 -8.41 -14.02
N ASN A 410 4.41 -9.05 -14.75
CA ASN A 410 4.73 -8.67 -16.14
C ASN A 410 3.54 -8.89 -17.09
N ASP A 411 2.72 -9.91 -16.86
CA ASP A 411 1.55 -10.25 -17.69
C ASP A 411 0.36 -9.31 -17.50
N LEU A 412 0.39 -8.40 -16.51
CA LEU A 412 -0.57 -7.29 -16.38
C LEU A 412 -0.37 -6.20 -17.46
N ASP A 413 0.80 -6.16 -18.11
CA ASP A 413 1.24 -5.13 -19.08
C ASP A 413 1.05 -3.68 -18.58
N ASP A 414 1.45 -3.45 -17.34
CA ASP A 414 1.36 -2.17 -16.64
C ASP A 414 2.75 -1.64 -16.28
N ILE A 415 3.07 -0.45 -16.79
CA ILE A 415 4.35 0.26 -16.58
C ILE A 415 4.47 0.77 -15.13
N HIS A 416 3.35 1.00 -14.43
CA HIS A 416 3.34 1.34 -13.01
C HIS A 416 3.60 0.10 -12.14
N THR A 417 3.00 -1.06 -12.43
CA THR A 417 3.08 -2.22 -11.51
C THR A 417 4.39 -3.02 -11.67
N LYS A 418 5.08 -3.29 -10.55
CA LYS A 418 6.37 -4.03 -10.54
C LYS A 418 6.67 -4.63 -9.17
N VAL A 419 7.43 -5.73 -9.16
CA VAL A 419 8.09 -6.22 -7.93
C VAL A 419 9.23 -5.25 -7.57
N LEU A 420 9.43 -4.99 -6.27
CA LEU A 420 10.50 -4.12 -5.74
C LEU A 420 11.56 -4.91 -4.95
N MET A 421 11.17 -6.04 -4.35
CA MET A 421 12.02 -6.86 -3.49
C MET A 421 11.63 -8.34 -3.57
N GLN A 422 12.61 -9.21 -3.38
CA GLN A 422 12.40 -10.64 -3.15
C GLN A 422 11.65 -10.90 -1.84
N GLY A 423 11.09 -12.10 -1.69
CA GLY A 423 10.48 -12.54 -0.43
C GLY A 423 11.50 -13.10 0.57
N LEU A 424 11.02 -13.49 1.75
CA LEU A 424 11.84 -13.99 2.86
C LEU A 424 12.55 -15.31 2.53
N TYR A 425 11.91 -16.18 1.74
CA TYR A 425 12.32 -17.56 1.50
C TYR A 425 13.21 -17.74 0.25
N GLU A 426 13.81 -16.66 -0.24
CA GLU A 426 14.70 -16.67 -1.40
C GLU A 426 15.70 -15.51 -1.29
N LYS A 427 16.90 -15.68 -1.84
CA LYS A 427 17.99 -14.69 -1.77
C LYS A 427 17.60 -13.44 -2.54
N GLU A 428 17.80 -12.28 -1.93
CA GLU A 428 17.63 -10.99 -2.63
C GLU A 428 18.61 -10.84 -3.81
N ALA A 429 19.76 -11.54 -3.81
CA ALA A 429 20.63 -11.63 -4.98
C ALA A 429 19.93 -12.29 -6.20
N ASN A 430 18.98 -13.20 -5.94
CA ASN A 430 18.11 -13.83 -6.94
C ASN A 430 16.94 -12.93 -7.35
N TYR A 431 16.67 -11.78 -6.71
CA TYR A 431 15.80 -10.75 -7.28
C TYR A 431 16.29 -10.36 -8.68
N ASN A 432 17.61 -10.24 -8.87
CA ASN A 432 18.20 -9.96 -10.19
C ASN A 432 18.22 -11.19 -11.11
N ASN A 433 17.88 -12.40 -10.65
CA ASN A 433 17.54 -13.54 -11.52
C ASN A 433 16.06 -13.44 -11.93
N TYR A 434 15.18 -13.23 -10.95
CA TYR A 434 13.75 -12.88 -11.06
C TYR A 434 13.48 -11.82 -12.13
N SER A 435 14.31 -10.79 -12.03
CA SER A 435 14.32 -9.59 -12.84
C SER A 435 15.56 -9.47 -13.73
N ARG A 436 16.23 -10.57 -14.16
CA ARG A 436 17.33 -10.50 -15.16
C ARG A 436 16.86 -10.02 -16.56
N ALA A 437 15.56 -9.72 -16.64
CA ALA A 437 14.94 -8.76 -17.52
C ALA A 437 15.55 -7.34 -17.49
N ILE A 438 15.96 -6.78 -16.35
CA ILE A 438 16.28 -5.34 -16.18
C ILE A 438 17.73 -5.00 -16.57
N ASN A 439 18.10 -5.39 -17.78
CA ASN A 439 18.68 -4.42 -18.71
C ASN A 439 17.57 -4.17 -19.73
N ILE A 440 17.29 -2.91 -20.12
CA ILE A 440 16.23 -2.57 -21.08
C ILE A 440 16.18 -3.53 -22.30
N LYS A 441 17.35 -4.03 -22.77
CA LYS A 441 17.46 -5.06 -23.82
C LYS A 441 16.75 -6.40 -23.56
N ASN A 442 16.67 -6.86 -22.31
CA ASN A 442 15.98 -8.11 -21.93
C ASN A 442 14.52 -7.85 -21.53
N LEU A 443 14.20 -6.71 -20.90
CA LEU A 443 12.82 -6.26 -20.67
C LEU A 443 12.05 -6.26 -21.99
N LYS A 444 12.64 -5.68 -23.06
CA LYS A 444 12.07 -5.68 -24.41
C LYS A 444 11.83 -7.07 -25.03
N LYS A 445 12.43 -8.14 -24.50
CA LYS A 445 12.19 -9.52 -24.97
C LYS A 445 11.08 -10.24 -24.23
N ILE A 446 10.84 -9.90 -22.96
CA ILE A 446 9.89 -10.63 -22.09
C ILE A 446 8.65 -9.82 -21.70
N ALA A 447 8.71 -8.50 -21.80
CA ALA A 447 7.59 -7.62 -21.51
C ALA A 447 6.51 -7.78 -22.58
N LYS A 448 5.26 -7.59 -22.16
CA LYS A 448 4.10 -7.46 -23.05
C LYS A 448 4.18 -6.17 -23.86
N GLU A 449 3.33 -6.06 -24.87
CA GLU A 449 3.50 -5.12 -25.98
C GLU A 449 3.48 -3.65 -25.55
N ARG A 450 2.60 -3.23 -24.62
CA ARG A 450 2.55 -1.83 -24.16
C ARG A 450 3.84 -1.43 -23.45
N THR A 451 4.28 -2.25 -22.50
CA THR A 451 5.48 -2.03 -21.69
C THR A 451 6.75 -2.10 -22.54
N LYS A 452 6.82 -3.06 -23.47
CA LYS A 452 7.90 -3.19 -24.44
C LYS A 452 8.00 -1.95 -25.35
N ARG A 453 6.89 -1.53 -25.96
CA ARG A 453 6.83 -0.38 -26.87
C ARG A 453 7.24 0.92 -26.18
N PHE A 454 6.82 1.11 -24.92
CA PHE A 454 7.25 2.25 -24.09
C PHE A 454 8.78 2.35 -24.04
N TYR A 455 9.46 1.30 -23.57
CA TYR A 455 10.93 1.30 -23.47
C TYR A 455 11.64 1.33 -24.83
N GLU A 456 11.00 0.88 -25.92
CA GLU A 456 11.54 0.99 -27.28
C GLU A 456 11.52 2.42 -27.81
N ILE A 457 10.51 3.21 -27.47
CA ILE A 457 10.44 4.63 -27.82
C ILE A 457 11.32 5.46 -26.86
N ASP A 458 11.41 5.07 -25.59
CA ASP A 458 12.25 5.72 -24.57
C ASP A 458 13.73 5.74 -24.96
N ASP A 459 14.33 4.56 -25.25
CA ASP A 459 15.72 4.49 -25.74
C ASP A 459 15.88 5.32 -27.05
N LYS A 460 14.86 5.44 -27.93
CA LYS A 460 14.96 6.24 -29.17
C LYS A 460 15.00 7.73 -28.87
N LEU A 461 14.10 8.23 -28.03
CA LEU A 461 13.98 9.65 -27.67
C LEU A 461 15.19 10.12 -26.85
N HIS A 462 15.67 9.31 -25.91
CA HIS A 462 16.88 9.65 -25.14
C HIS A 462 18.17 9.63 -26.00
N ASN A 463 18.28 8.75 -26.99
CA ASN A 463 19.37 8.84 -27.98
C ASN A 463 19.26 10.11 -28.84
N LEU A 464 18.05 10.62 -29.10
CA LEU A 464 17.82 11.90 -29.77
C LEU A 464 18.23 13.09 -28.89
N GLU A 465 17.84 13.09 -27.61
CA GLU A 465 18.23 14.08 -26.60
C GLU A 465 19.75 14.27 -26.56
N ILE A 466 20.50 13.16 -26.43
CA ILE A 466 21.97 13.17 -26.41
C ILE A 466 22.54 13.69 -27.73
N LYS A 467 22.00 13.23 -28.88
CA LYS A 467 22.46 13.64 -30.21
C LYS A 467 22.25 15.14 -30.46
N LEU A 468 21.19 15.72 -29.89
CA LEU A 468 20.81 17.12 -30.07
C LEU A 468 21.33 18.05 -28.95
N GLY A 469 21.87 17.49 -27.85
CA GLY A 469 22.39 18.26 -26.71
C GLY A 469 21.33 18.82 -25.76
N PHE A 470 20.18 18.15 -25.63
CA PHE A 470 19.01 18.61 -24.86
C PHE A 470 18.97 18.10 -23.40
N GLU A 471 20.09 17.64 -22.85
CA GLU A 471 20.14 16.95 -21.55
C GLU A 471 19.61 17.82 -20.39
N GLY A 472 18.53 17.38 -19.73
CA GLY A 472 18.05 17.96 -18.47
C GLY A 472 17.07 19.14 -18.62
N ILE A 473 17.30 20.23 -17.87
CA ILE A 473 16.47 21.45 -17.97
C ILE A 473 17.07 22.38 -19.02
N SER A 474 16.32 22.69 -20.08
CA SER A 474 16.78 23.51 -21.19
C SER A 474 15.69 24.44 -21.72
N ILE A 475 16.06 25.65 -22.12
CA ILE A 475 15.14 26.67 -22.66
C ILE A 475 15.50 26.95 -24.11
N LEU A 476 14.49 27.00 -24.99
CA LEU A 476 14.63 27.47 -26.37
C LEU A 476 13.61 28.55 -26.68
N ASP A 477 14.03 29.59 -27.40
CA ASP A 477 13.13 30.57 -28.00
C ASP A 477 13.11 30.40 -29.51
N SER A 478 11.96 30.66 -30.13
CA SER A 478 11.86 30.85 -31.58
C SER A 478 12.59 32.14 -32.03
N LYS A 479 12.99 32.19 -33.30
CA LYS A 479 13.72 33.34 -33.89
C LYS A 479 12.98 34.68 -33.77
N ASP A 480 11.65 34.65 -33.81
CA ASP A 480 10.78 35.83 -33.65
C ASP A 480 10.62 36.30 -32.19
N LYS A 481 11.19 35.55 -31.23
CA LYS A 481 11.02 35.75 -29.78
C LYS A 481 9.55 35.87 -29.36
N LYS A 482 8.66 35.07 -29.95
CA LYS A 482 7.24 34.94 -29.53
C LYS A 482 6.90 33.63 -28.85
N THR A 483 7.65 32.57 -29.11
CA THR A 483 7.42 31.24 -28.52
C THR A 483 8.65 30.82 -27.72
N ARG A 484 8.46 30.46 -26.45
CA ARG A 484 9.48 29.80 -25.62
C ARG A 484 9.06 28.36 -25.33
N MET A 485 9.99 27.44 -25.44
CA MET A 485 9.86 26.06 -24.97
C MET A 485 10.78 25.83 -23.77
N ILE A 486 10.22 25.24 -22.72
CA ILE A 486 10.93 24.91 -21.48
C ILE A 486 10.88 23.38 -21.30
N ASN A 487 12.04 22.72 -21.37
CA ASN A 487 12.18 21.29 -21.16
C ASN A 487 12.49 20.96 -19.70
N PHE A 488 11.86 19.91 -19.17
CA PHE A 488 12.17 19.35 -17.86
C PHE A 488 11.76 17.88 -17.82
N ASN A 489 12.70 17.00 -17.46
CA ASN A 489 12.50 15.54 -17.54
C ASN A 489 11.83 14.92 -16.30
N ILE A 490 11.55 15.71 -15.25
CA ILE A 490 10.84 15.29 -14.03
C ILE A 490 10.06 16.48 -13.45
N ILE A 491 8.95 16.22 -12.74
CA ILE A 491 8.19 17.23 -11.99
C ILE A 491 8.49 17.11 -10.49
N THR A 492 9.17 18.09 -9.90
CA THR A 492 9.37 18.23 -8.43
C THR A 492 9.01 19.65 -7.98
N ARG A 493 8.81 19.90 -6.67
CA ARG A 493 8.60 21.27 -6.16
C ARG A 493 9.76 22.20 -6.58
N GLU A 494 10.99 21.71 -6.61
CA GLU A 494 12.16 22.44 -7.12
C GLU A 494 12.02 22.84 -8.60
N THR A 495 11.54 21.93 -9.46
CA THR A 495 11.21 22.23 -10.87
C THR A 495 10.23 23.39 -10.97
N ILE A 496 9.21 23.44 -10.09
CA ILE A 496 8.16 24.46 -10.10
C ILE A 496 8.68 25.80 -9.54
N GLU A 497 9.16 25.79 -8.30
CA GLU A 497 9.46 27.00 -7.52
C GLU A 497 10.75 27.69 -7.94
N THR A 498 11.78 26.91 -8.32
CA THR A 498 13.11 27.44 -8.65
C THR A 498 13.28 27.69 -10.15
N TYR A 499 12.90 26.72 -10.98
CA TYR A 499 13.16 26.77 -12.43
C TYR A 499 12.00 27.40 -13.20
N LEU A 500 10.81 26.77 -13.24
CA LEU A 500 9.69 27.27 -14.04
C LEU A 500 9.24 28.68 -13.63
N LYS A 501 9.16 28.98 -12.32
CA LYS A 501 8.79 30.31 -11.83
C LYS A 501 9.75 31.41 -12.30
N LYS A 502 11.05 31.11 -12.37
CA LYS A 502 12.08 32.02 -12.88
C LYS A 502 11.92 32.21 -14.39
N ASP A 503 11.83 31.11 -15.14
CA ASP A 503 11.81 31.15 -16.62
C ASP A 503 10.54 31.83 -17.17
N LEU A 504 9.40 31.66 -16.49
CA LEU A 504 8.14 32.36 -16.79
C LEU A 504 8.24 33.86 -16.53
N LYS A 505 8.94 34.29 -15.47
CA LYS A 505 9.21 35.70 -15.21
C LYS A 505 10.08 36.31 -16.31
N GLU A 506 11.19 35.66 -16.65
CA GLU A 506 12.09 36.12 -17.73
C GLU A 506 11.37 36.17 -19.09
N ALA A 507 10.52 35.18 -19.39
CA ALA A 507 9.72 35.16 -20.61
C ALA A 507 8.77 36.35 -20.72
N LYS A 508 8.17 36.77 -19.58
CA LYS A 508 7.26 37.92 -19.51
C LYS A 508 8.03 39.23 -19.74
N GLU A 509 9.18 39.39 -19.11
CA GLU A 509 10.08 40.54 -19.29
C GLU A 509 10.60 40.65 -20.74
N GLN A 510 10.78 39.51 -21.43
CA GLN A 510 11.22 39.44 -22.82
C GLN A 510 10.09 39.53 -23.85
N GLY A 511 8.83 39.66 -23.42
CA GLY A 511 7.68 39.83 -24.31
C GLY A 511 7.26 38.59 -25.10
N ILE A 512 7.64 37.39 -24.62
CA ILE A 512 7.16 36.09 -25.12
C ILE A 512 5.63 36.03 -25.01
N LYS A 513 4.98 35.28 -25.91
CA LYS A 513 3.50 35.13 -25.95
C LYS A 513 3.01 33.70 -25.90
N ASN A 514 3.78 32.73 -26.40
CA ASN A 514 3.47 31.31 -26.28
C ASN A 514 4.50 30.63 -25.35
N ILE A 515 4.03 29.86 -24.36
CA ILE A 515 4.87 29.00 -23.52
C ILE A 515 4.56 27.55 -23.85
N VAL A 516 5.58 26.78 -24.23
CA VAL A 516 5.52 25.34 -24.46
C VAL A 516 6.22 24.63 -23.31
N LEU A 517 5.46 23.94 -22.46
CA LEU A 517 6.02 23.03 -21.47
C LEU A 517 6.33 21.69 -22.17
N ASN A 518 7.62 21.37 -22.31
CA ASN A 518 8.04 20.16 -23.01
C ASN A 518 8.15 18.98 -22.04
N LEU A 519 7.23 18.03 -22.19
CA LEU A 519 7.14 16.77 -21.45
C LEU A 519 7.55 15.56 -22.30
N ALA A 520 8.14 15.76 -23.47
CA ALA A 520 8.46 14.69 -24.43
C ALA A 520 9.42 13.62 -23.88
N LEU A 521 10.20 13.97 -22.85
CA LEU A 521 11.11 13.06 -22.13
C LEU A 521 10.69 12.83 -20.67
N ASN A 522 9.54 13.38 -20.25
CA ASN A 522 9.15 13.44 -18.85
C ASN A 522 8.17 12.30 -18.49
N GLN A 523 8.66 11.33 -17.71
CA GLN A 523 7.91 10.14 -17.30
C GLN A 523 7.12 10.33 -15.98
N GLY A 524 7.10 11.54 -15.40
CA GLY A 524 6.29 11.89 -14.24
C GLY A 524 7.04 12.69 -13.16
N GLY A 525 6.63 12.46 -11.91
CA GLY A 525 7.13 13.20 -10.75
C GLY A 525 6.08 13.27 -9.64
N SER A 526 6.08 14.37 -8.88
CA SER A 526 5.10 14.63 -7.84
C SER A 526 3.75 15.11 -8.41
N VAL A 527 2.68 14.43 -8.00
CA VAL A 527 1.29 14.83 -8.27
C VAL A 527 1.00 16.20 -7.66
N GLN A 528 1.46 16.45 -6.43
CA GLN A 528 1.29 17.73 -5.75
C GLN A 528 1.95 18.88 -6.52
N ALA A 529 3.22 18.74 -6.88
CA ALA A 529 3.93 19.76 -7.65
C ALA A 529 3.26 20.03 -9.02
N THR A 530 2.61 19.02 -9.59
CA THR A 530 1.79 19.18 -10.81
C THR A 530 0.53 20.00 -10.55
N TRP A 531 -0.15 19.82 -9.41
CA TRP A 531 -1.28 20.68 -9.02
C TRP A 531 -0.84 22.14 -8.76
N GLU A 532 0.34 22.33 -8.16
CA GLU A 532 0.91 23.64 -7.91
C GLU A 532 1.22 24.37 -9.22
N LEU A 533 1.82 23.67 -10.21
CA LEU A 533 2.14 24.18 -11.55
C LEU A 533 0.92 24.82 -12.25
N PHE A 534 -0.29 24.25 -12.12
CA PHE A 534 -1.51 24.84 -12.70
C PHE A 534 -1.78 26.27 -12.20
N GLY A 535 -1.29 26.65 -11.02
CA GLY A 535 -1.38 28.02 -10.51
C GLY A 535 -0.65 29.06 -11.36
N PHE A 536 0.33 28.66 -12.18
CA PHE A 536 0.93 29.55 -13.19
C PHE A 536 -0.05 29.85 -14.34
N MET A 537 -0.95 28.92 -14.66
CA MET A 537 -1.92 29.03 -15.76
C MET A 537 -3.26 29.64 -15.32
N THR A 538 -3.70 29.36 -14.09
CA THR A 538 -5.00 29.79 -13.56
C THR A 538 -4.97 30.14 -12.07
N ASP A 539 -5.70 31.18 -11.71
CA ASP A 539 -6.01 31.60 -10.34
C ASP A 539 -7.40 31.10 -9.88
N GLN A 540 -8.12 30.41 -10.78
CA GLN A 540 -9.43 29.81 -10.52
C GLN A 540 -9.27 28.34 -10.15
N TYR A 541 -10.33 27.76 -9.57
CA TYR A 541 -10.40 26.32 -9.36
C TYR A 541 -10.42 25.58 -10.69
N PHE A 542 -9.55 24.57 -10.82
CA PHE A 542 -9.56 23.60 -11.91
C PHE A 542 -10.10 22.25 -11.43
N LYS A 543 -10.70 21.50 -12.34
CA LYS A 543 -11.39 20.23 -12.06
C LYS A 543 -10.46 19.05 -12.24
N TYR A 544 -10.46 18.16 -11.26
CA TYR A 544 -9.72 16.91 -11.23
C TYR A 544 -10.73 15.75 -11.11
N TYR A 545 -10.79 14.90 -12.13
CA TYR A 545 -11.76 13.80 -12.22
C TYR A 545 -11.08 12.45 -11.97
N GLU A 546 -11.50 11.73 -10.93
CA GLU A 546 -11.11 10.34 -10.67
C GLU A 546 -12.31 9.39 -10.83
N TYR A 547 -12.04 8.13 -11.15
CA TYR A 547 -12.95 7.03 -10.89
C TYR A 547 -12.30 6.04 -9.92
N ASN A 548 -13.00 5.71 -8.84
CA ASN A 548 -12.55 4.73 -7.87
C ASN A 548 -13.29 3.39 -8.09
N PRO A 549 -12.63 2.34 -8.61
CA PRO A 549 -13.30 1.07 -8.92
C PRO A 549 -13.65 0.21 -7.69
N LEU A 550 -13.04 0.46 -6.53
CA LEU A 550 -13.39 -0.21 -5.27
C LEU A 550 -14.72 0.31 -4.71
N ALA A 551 -14.87 1.64 -4.65
CA ALA A 551 -16.13 2.31 -4.27
C ALA A 551 -17.14 2.41 -5.43
N LYS A 552 -16.73 2.08 -6.66
CA LYS A 552 -17.48 2.31 -7.91
C LYS A 552 -17.97 3.76 -8.03
N GLU A 553 -17.13 4.69 -7.58
CA GLU A 553 -17.50 6.07 -7.34
C GLU A 553 -16.80 7.01 -8.34
N LYS A 554 -17.59 7.92 -8.90
CA LYS A 554 -17.13 9.01 -9.76
C LYS A 554 -16.81 10.20 -8.87
N ILE A 555 -15.57 10.68 -8.89
CA ILE A 555 -15.06 11.71 -7.97
C ILE A 555 -14.64 12.94 -8.77
N LEU A 556 -15.26 14.08 -8.47
CA LEU A 556 -14.75 15.40 -8.82
C LEU A 556 -14.12 16.04 -7.57
N THR A 557 -12.86 16.44 -7.69
CA THR A 557 -12.21 17.38 -6.78
C THR A 557 -11.93 18.67 -7.54
N GLU A 558 -12.30 19.82 -6.98
CA GLU A 558 -11.88 21.11 -7.52
C GLU A 558 -10.67 21.60 -6.72
N ILE A 559 -9.60 21.99 -7.42
CA ILE A 559 -8.30 22.33 -6.84
C ILE A 559 -7.91 23.73 -7.28
N LYS A 560 -7.36 24.54 -6.37
CA LYS A 560 -6.79 25.86 -6.67
C LYS A 560 -5.36 25.95 -6.14
N SER A 561 -4.44 26.42 -6.98
CA SER A 561 -3.06 26.73 -6.59
C SER A 561 -2.89 28.25 -6.39
N SER A 562 -2.14 28.65 -5.37
CA SER A 562 -1.85 30.04 -5.02
C SER A 562 -0.41 30.47 -5.34
N ILE A 563 0.35 29.66 -6.09
CA ILE A 563 1.79 29.92 -6.39
C ILE A 563 2.05 31.19 -7.22
N GLY A 564 1.02 31.68 -7.93
CA GLY A 564 0.98 32.94 -8.67
C GLY A 564 0.84 32.76 -10.19
N LYS A 565 -0.17 33.38 -10.81
CA LYS A 565 -0.51 33.24 -12.24
C LYS A 565 0.30 34.18 -13.15
N TYR A 566 0.49 33.77 -14.41
CA TYR A 566 1.04 34.61 -15.48
C TYR A 566 0.03 34.77 -16.64
N ASP A 567 -0.78 35.83 -16.60
CA ASP A 567 -1.87 36.08 -17.58
C ASP A 567 -1.42 36.35 -19.03
N ASP A 568 -0.16 36.71 -19.27
CA ASP A 568 0.33 37.20 -20.57
C ASP A 568 0.59 36.11 -21.62
N PHE A 569 0.42 34.83 -21.26
CA PHE A 569 0.85 33.68 -22.06
C PHE A 569 -0.30 32.80 -22.56
N LYS A 570 -0.17 32.33 -23.80
CA LYS A 570 -0.85 31.14 -24.30
C LYS A 570 -0.02 29.91 -23.95
N TYR A 571 -0.59 28.98 -23.17
CA TYR A 571 0.10 27.76 -22.77
C TYR A 571 -0.14 26.59 -23.74
N TYR A 572 0.93 25.83 -23.96
CA TYR A 572 0.99 24.61 -24.74
C TYR A 572 1.74 23.55 -23.95
N ILE A 573 1.33 22.28 -24.07
CA ILE A 573 2.03 21.16 -23.45
C ILE A 573 2.40 20.17 -24.56
N LEU A 574 3.71 19.94 -24.74
CA LEU A 574 4.24 19.03 -25.74
C LEU A 574 4.45 17.65 -25.13
N VAL A 575 3.81 16.63 -25.72
CA VAL A 575 3.77 15.26 -25.23
C VAL A 575 4.28 14.25 -26.28
N SER A 576 4.77 13.12 -25.80
CA SER A 576 5.31 12.02 -26.62
C SER A 576 4.78 10.66 -26.13
N PRO A 577 5.02 9.55 -26.86
CA PRO A 577 4.60 8.22 -26.44
C PRO A 577 5.35 7.64 -25.22
N ILE A 578 6.15 8.45 -24.52
CA ILE A 578 6.72 8.12 -23.20
C ILE A 578 6.31 9.11 -22.10
N THR A 579 5.59 10.19 -22.41
CA THR A 579 5.04 11.08 -21.39
C THR A 579 4.05 10.28 -20.53
N TYR A 580 4.30 10.20 -19.22
CA TYR A 580 3.66 9.20 -18.35
C TYR A 580 3.34 9.75 -16.96
N SER A 581 2.49 9.05 -16.19
CA SER A 581 2.26 9.30 -14.77
C SER A 581 1.83 10.76 -14.48
N ALA A 582 2.48 11.47 -13.55
CA ALA A 582 2.17 12.88 -13.25
C ALA A 582 2.24 13.82 -14.47
N SER A 583 3.04 13.49 -15.49
CA SER A 583 3.14 14.29 -16.72
C SER A 583 2.01 14.00 -17.71
N ASN A 584 1.49 12.77 -17.69
CA ASN A 584 0.20 12.44 -18.31
C ASN A 584 -0.95 13.16 -17.59
N MET A 585 -0.92 13.24 -16.27
CA MET A 585 -1.89 14.01 -15.47
C MET A 585 -1.85 15.50 -15.79
N LEU A 586 -0.66 16.09 -15.94
CA LEU A 586 -0.49 17.49 -16.35
C LEU A 586 -1.18 17.77 -17.69
N ALA A 587 -0.94 16.93 -18.70
CA ALA A 587 -1.59 17.07 -20.00
C ALA A 587 -3.11 16.84 -19.94
N ALA A 588 -3.57 15.84 -19.18
CA ALA A 588 -4.99 15.50 -19.05
C ALA A 588 -5.79 16.64 -18.39
N VAL A 589 -5.35 17.08 -17.22
CA VAL A 589 -6.04 18.10 -16.42
C VAL A 589 -5.97 19.47 -17.13
N ALA A 590 -4.86 19.79 -17.82
CA ALA A 590 -4.78 20.99 -18.66
C ALA A 590 -5.81 20.98 -19.79
N LYS A 591 -5.97 19.85 -20.48
CA LYS A 591 -6.90 19.67 -21.60
C LYS A 591 -8.36 19.80 -21.15
N GLU A 592 -8.75 19.06 -20.12
CA GLU A 592 -10.13 19.06 -19.60
C GLU A 592 -10.56 20.43 -19.05
N ASN A 593 -9.62 21.21 -18.51
CA ASN A 593 -9.86 22.57 -18.01
C ASN A 593 -9.55 23.67 -19.04
N LYS A 594 -9.14 23.31 -20.27
CA LYS A 594 -8.76 24.24 -21.36
C LYS A 594 -7.65 25.24 -20.96
N LEU A 595 -6.75 24.84 -20.05
CA LEU A 595 -5.64 25.66 -19.55
C LEU A 595 -4.47 25.71 -20.54
N ALA A 596 -4.29 24.67 -21.35
CA ALA A 596 -3.30 24.60 -22.40
C ALA A 596 -3.80 23.74 -23.57
N LYS A 597 -3.29 24.00 -24.80
CA LYS A 597 -3.44 23.07 -25.92
C LYS A 597 -2.37 21.98 -25.83
N ILE A 598 -2.77 20.72 -25.99
CA ILE A 598 -1.87 19.57 -25.98
C ILE A 598 -1.38 19.31 -27.41
N ILE A 599 -0.07 19.19 -27.61
CA ILE A 599 0.55 19.02 -28.93
C ILE A 599 1.55 17.86 -28.92
N GLY A 600 1.81 17.25 -30.08
CA GLY A 600 2.78 16.16 -30.20
C GLY A 600 2.11 14.82 -30.51
N TYR A 601 2.43 13.78 -29.74
CA TYR A 601 1.89 12.41 -29.92
C TYR A 601 1.06 12.00 -28.70
N GLN A 602 0.17 11.00 -28.86
CA GLN A 602 -0.53 10.41 -27.72
C GLN A 602 0.45 9.96 -26.63
N SER A 603 0.18 10.33 -25.38
CA SER A 603 1.03 10.01 -24.23
C SER A 603 0.96 8.51 -23.87
N ALA A 604 1.88 8.03 -23.02
CA ALA A 604 1.92 6.64 -22.56
C ALA A 604 0.82 6.30 -21.53
N GLY A 605 0.16 7.32 -20.98
CA GLY A 605 -0.87 7.16 -19.97
C GLY A 605 -0.32 7.02 -18.55
N GLY A 606 -0.80 6.01 -17.84
CA GLY A 606 -0.65 5.94 -16.38
C GLY A 606 -1.61 6.93 -15.74
N ALA A 607 -2.81 6.45 -15.42
CA ALA A 607 -3.85 7.21 -14.75
C ALA A 607 -3.91 6.91 -13.25
N SER A 608 -3.40 5.76 -12.83
CA SER A 608 -3.46 5.36 -11.43
C SER A 608 -2.33 6.02 -10.66
N ILE A 609 -2.69 6.61 -9.52
CA ILE A 609 -1.74 6.82 -8.42
C ILE A 609 -1.16 5.45 -8.02
N VAL A 610 0.12 5.42 -7.66
CA VAL A 610 0.78 4.17 -7.25
C VAL A 610 0.75 3.98 -5.74
N ARG A 611 0.62 2.72 -5.33
CA ARG A 611 0.76 2.24 -3.95
C ARG A 611 1.73 1.07 -3.91
N PHE A 612 2.08 0.61 -2.72
CA PHE A 612 2.84 -0.62 -2.55
C PHE A 612 2.09 -1.61 -1.65
N SER A 613 2.42 -2.89 -1.77
CA SER A 613 1.85 -3.98 -0.99
C SER A 613 2.95 -4.92 -0.51
N ILE A 614 2.78 -5.46 0.70
CA ILE A 614 3.67 -6.45 1.30
C ILE A 614 2.94 -7.80 1.26
N LEU A 615 3.39 -8.67 0.35
CA LEU A 615 2.78 -9.97 0.12
C LEU A 615 3.12 -10.95 1.27
N PRO A 616 2.28 -11.98 1.51
CA PRO A 616 2.48 -12.93 2.61
C PRO A 616 3.84 -13.63 2.66
N THR A 617 4.49 -13.92 1.53
CA THR A 617 5.85 -14.51 1.49
C THR A 617 6.98 -13.48 1.50
N GLY A 618 6.66 -12.22 1.82
CA GLY A 618 7.62 -11.13 2.04
C GLY A 618 8.02 -10.32 0.82
N ASN A 619 7.47 -10.56 -0.38
CA ASN A 619 7.72 -9.66 -1.51
C ASN A 619 7.11 -8.28 -1.26
N ILE A 620 7.83 -7.23 -1.67
CA ILE A 620 7.25 -5.90 -1.81
C ILE A 620 6.96 -5.67 -3.30
N ILE A 621 5.73 -5.26 -3.63
CA ILE A 621 5.35 -4.87 -4.99
C ILE A 621 4.80 -3.44 -5.00
N ARG A 622 5.05 -2.69 -6.09
CA ARG A 622 4.32 -1.46 -6.44
C ARG A 622 3.16 -1.83 -7.35
N LEU A 623 2.00 -1.21 -7.16
CA LEU A 623 0.81 -1.40 -7.99
C LEU A 623 0.10 -0.08 -8.31
N SER A 624 -0.62 -0.08 -9.42
CA SER A 624 -1.63 0.93 -9.78
C SER A 624 -2.84 0.86 -8.86
N SER A 625 -3.10 1.89 -8.05
CA SER A 625 -4.16 1.91 -7.02
C SER A 625 -5.55 2.24 -7.58
N ASN A 626 -6.56 2.22 -6.72
CA ASN A 626 -7.93 2.61 -7.05
C ASN A 626 -8.14 4.11 -7.33
N ASN A 627 -7.11 4.96 -7.25
CA ASN A 627 -7.22 6.38 -7.58
C ASN A 627 -6.88 6.60 -9.05
N VAL A 628 -7.86 6.38 -9.93
CA VAL A 628 -7.67 6.37 -11.38
C VAL A 628 -8.12 7.69 -12.00
N LEU A 629 -7.19 8.45 -12.56
CA LEU A 629 -7.45 9.66 -13.34
C LEU A 629 -8.34 9.40 -14.56
N THR A 630 -9.30 10.29 -14.78
CA THR A 630 -10.28 10.21 -15.87
C THR A 630 -10.52 11.57 -16.54
N ASN A 631 -11.20 11.56 -17.69
CA ASN A 631 -11.82 12.75 -18.27
C ASN A 631 -13.17 13.07 -17.58
N GLN A 632 -13.82 14.17 -17.95
CA GLN A 632 -15.14 14.58 -17.42
C GLN A 632 -16.27 13.54 -17.63
N ASN A 633 -16.11 12.62 -18.58
CA ASN A 633 -17.05 11.51 -18.83
C ASN A 633 -16.77 10.28 -17.94
N PHE A 634 -15.70 10.32 -17.14
CA PHE A 634 -15.16 9.22 -16.33
C PHE A 634 -14.56 8.07 -17.15
N GLU A 635 -14.02 8.39 -18.32
CA GLU A 635 -13.19 7.48 -19.12
C GLU A 635 -11.72 7.64 -18.68
N SER A 636 -11.02 6.52 -18.46
CA SER A 636 -9.67 6.55 -17.88
C SER A 636 -8.60 7.02 -18.86
N TYR A 637 -7.69 7.89 -18.38
CA TYR A 637 -6.47 8.28 -19.08
C TYR A 637 -5.33 7.25 -18.98
N GLU A 638 -5.63 6.01 -18.58
CA GLU A 638 -4.63 4.95 -18.41
C GLU A 638 -3.85 4.68 -19.70
N LEU A 639 -4.49 4.84 -20.86
CA LEU A 639 -3.86 4.69 -22.19
C LEU A 639 -3.40 6.01 -22.81
N GLY A 640 -3.39 7.11 -22.04
CA GLY A 640 -2.83 8.39 -22.47
C GLY A 640 -3.83 9.42 -22.99
N VAL A 641 -3.32 10.64 -23.06
CA VAL A 641 -3.99 11.84 -23.57
C VAL A 641 -3.73 11.92 -25.07
N ILE A 642 -4.80 11.98 -25.86
CA ILE A 642 -4.73 12.28 -27.28
C ILE A 642 -4.49 13.80 -27.43
N PRO A 643 -3.45 14.24 -28.16
CA PRO A 643 -3.15 15.66 -28.35
C PRO A 643 -4.26 16.37 -29.16
N ASP A 644 -4.38 17.69 -28.98
CA ASP A 644 -5.23 18.55 -29.80
C ASP A 644 -4.62 18.81 -31.19
N ILE A 645 -3.28 18.89 -31.26
CA ILE A 645 -2.53 18.91 -32.53
C ILE A 645 -1.61 17.68 -32.59
N ASP A 646 -1.99 16.73 -33.44
CA ASP A 646 -1.48 15.37 -33.48
C ASP A 646 -0.43 15.19 -34.60
N PHE A 647 0.83 15.06 -34.20
CA PHE A 647 1.96 14.95 -35.12
C PHE A 647 1.94 13.67 -35.97
N THR A 648 1.10 12.68 -35.66
CA THR A 648 0.90 11.51 -36.54
C THR A 648 0.12 11.83 -37.82
N LYS A 649 -0.58 12.96 -37.86
CA LYS A 649 -1.39 13.43 -39.00
C LYS A 649 -0.71 14.50 -39.83
N GLU A 650 0.42 15.03 -39.36
CA GLU A 650 1.25 15.99 -40.07
C GLU A 650 2.15 15.27 -41.09
N GLU A 651 2.41 15.89 -42.24
CA GLU A 651 3.22 15.30 -43.34
C GLU A 651 4.67 14.93 -42.93
N ASN A 652 5.11 15.37 -41.74
CA ASN A 652 6.47 15.22 -41.22
C ASN A 652 6.51 14.62 -39.80
N GLY A 653 5.65 13.64 -39.51
CA GLY A 653 5.52 12.96 -38.19
C GLY A 653 6.75 12.14 -37.75
N VAL A 654 7.86 12.81 -37.47
CA VAL A 654 9.11 12.24 -36.93
C VAL A 654 9.41 12.78 -35.52
N PHE A 655 10.16 12.03 -34.71
CA PHE A 655 10.40 12.40 -33.31
C PHE A 655 11.32 13.61 -33.13
N GLU A 656 12.17 13.90 -34.11
CA GLU A 656 13.02 15.11 -34.16
C GLU A 656 12.19 16.40 -34.01
N LYS A 657 10.93 16.39 -34.44
CA LYS A 657 10.03 17.55 -34.32
C LYS A 657 9.57 17.86 -32.90
N LEU A 658 9.82 16.97 -31.93
CA LEU A 658 9.65 17.25 -30.49
C LEU A 658 10.74 18.18 -29.93
N PHE A 659 11.81 18.42 -30.71
CA PHE A 659 12.97 19.22 -30.31
C PHE A 659 13.19 20.44 -31.23
N ASP A 660 12.27 20.68 -32.18
CA ASP A 660 12.38 21.73 -33.20
C ASP A 660 11.45 22.91 -32.86
N ILE A 661 11.99 23.91 -32.14
CA ILE A 661 11.23 25.09 -31.70
C ILE A 661 10.66 25.92 -32.86
N GLU A 662 11.30 25.90 -34.03
CA GLU A 662 10.85 26.66 -35.20
C GLU A 662 9.65 25.97 -35.86
N TYR A 663 9.68 24.64 -35.96
CA TYR A 663 8.52 23.84 -36.35
C TYR A 663 7.37 24.01 -35.35
N ILE A 664 7.63 23.89 -34.05
CA ILE A 664 6.62 24.04 -32.99
C ILE A 664 5.98 25.44 -33.03
N SER A 665 6.78 26.50 -33.14
CA SER A 665 6.27 27.88 -33.24
C SER A 665 5.44 28.09 -34.50
N THR A 666 5.87 27.54 -35.65
CA THR A 666 5.11 27.59 -36.91
C THR A 666 3.76 26.86 -36.77
N LEU A 667 3.75 25.68 -36.17
CA LEU A 667 2.55 24.86 -35.96
C LEU A 667 1.58 25.51 -34.97
N ILE A 668 2.10 26.10 -33.88
CA ILE A 668 1.32 26.91 -32.93
C ILE A 668 0.68 28.11 -33.65
N ASN A 669 1.44 28.87 -34.43
CA ASN A 669 0.96 30.06 -35.11
C ASN A 669 -0.07 29.77 -36.21
N LYS A 670 -0.03 28.59 -36.85
CA LYS A 670 -1.06 28.12 -37.80
C LYS A 670 -2.38 27.74 -37.14
N ASN A 671 -2.35 27.31 -35.87
CA ASN A 671 -3.50 26.77 -35.13
C ASN A 671 -3.95 27.70 -33.98
N ASN A 672 -3.56 28.97 -34.02
CA ASN A 672 -3.74 29.98 -32.97
C ASN A 672 -4.95 30.89 -33.23
#